data_AF-D9QB74-F1
#
_entry.id   AF-D9QB74-F1
#
_cell.length_a   1.000
_cell.length_b   1.000
_cell.length_c   1.000
_cell.angle_alpha   90.00
_cell.angle_beta   90.00
_cell.angle_gamma   90.00
#
_symmetry.space_group_name_H-M   'P 1'
#
loop_
_entity.id
_entity.type
_entity.pdbx_description
1 polymer ?
#
loop_
_entity_poly.entity_id
_entity_poly.type
_entity_poly.pdbx_seq_one_letter_code
_entity_poly.pdbx_strand_id
1 'polypeptide(L)'
;MSESVHPIADLTDSLLGWASQTELELAQRLQSETLVINVDLRDDELERIERLYGIFLTRQLVAGADLNALLGVSPALTVTTLVGWARRVVNTDNFIAEYFGGLGLSPESQEVVGGVDVAQVLFQVVPAAFSSLGVYAVPVGDFTELVKLLCVHAGIVNNEVPELLELFDAHEVTTAKEVTEIIVGSAAPRLFAHALEIAPAEATRILTGITALRDFAIEHTNSWFDRSYACCEPQLPSPIAAAVRAELRERPVGTLDREGAVGVANRELRPRILLDVSRKKVCLRLPEQRVPMLEDGSFGEVNWRVSIDGTTKVYRTGCAWGEVSGLSQQLDVTISHPVREITVQDVTNGITWNVPVVDNDDPAVIFTSRGTNVTDKVSLHRHNLLVLAPADVTLMDVVSDHEIYESDSFTVEGWEGWLCHDLDVNTVASIATVAPGANPSMDRVRSVDPRQRVIFRSPDHAIDYLTSSGGLPIYAESLVADFPPTPSGQTETWYLTISSFGGVGSAGEEVAPPEPLEVPAEGGAFAVFDPELYDAPWVGEYLVRLRGPRNESFRHEYAIVEGAHANINVIGACRSFRIPSGGGLSETVLTLRPGDKEFIVEPSDVVVRALEPAANVVVSTEEGDQLPLRFSPPSLAFEFPLLTEPPMWRASRLTLRPRDIDIRGTLRIRGRGELGDPKITVRNHHGAPVKTARLRSNDSGLTYVTPMATIVSSTSMLSSGRVDFEWTDPVSDRRVSVALADIHSSDAEELSLVDETIVVSGGGDRPLGVWVWPATAPWAPARALPVTEGSVKLPSSLVNAGNLIAQVHTVDRFMTLIAPVSPGENAVVLEQPGHFEGSDPALGALSAFLAGETEEVSASESIMPVLWDMVTTGVASGESAKSVRKVFSSNPSAALTGLSESLVPAGKQPGRVVESGLVRARFEAGVGTHHRAPWIGVLELLGSLDAMTGADGKPLELPTQDSNETSATDEDLAAAVLVGEAQPKTHTGRKKISDGIAAKREILANIKDIAGDNVVSILKTGRDTTLDTACIDKSTVAIASMAKAQQAALLEMFFSRSQIVPGSLMDDGTRLLAVFETFNKRTELRELLSNEGLIKSAVTLLRTLRSTNKTLYSMARIRFDKLDGVDTDAHENLWALTPVVSLVLALAARMHAHGLVSSNKTLDAATPGWAKLADVVPDLVTGDLIAADAIILALAKPGIA
;
A
#
# COMPACT_ATOMS: atom_id res chain seq x y z
N MET A 1 -45.52 -16.24 43.72
CA MET A 1 -45.35 -15.92 42.28
C MET A 1 -44.54 -14.63 42.25
N SER A 2 -43.22 -14.75 42.23
CA SER A 2 -42.32 -13.62 41.96
C SER A 2 -42.29 -13.43 40.45
N GLU A 3 -42.58 -12.22 39.97
CA GLU A 3 -42.41 -11.86 38.56
C GLU A 3 -40.96 -12.19 38.14
N SER A 4 -40.81 -12.97 37.06
CA SER A 4 -39.50 -13.21 36.46
C SER A 4 -38.98 -11.88 35.92
N VAL A 5 -38.07 -11.26 36.66
CA VAL A 5 -37.38 -10.04 36.20
C VAL A 5 -36.67 -10.36 34.89
N HIS A 6 -36.90 -9.53 33.87
CA HIS A 6 -36.29 -9.69 32.56
C HIS A 6 -34.75 -9.51 32.70
N PRO A 7 -33.92 -10.38 32.10
CA PRO A 7 -32.46 -10.37 32.29
C PRO A 7 -31.79 -9.08 31.80
N ILE A 8 -32.37 -8.41 30.80
CA ILE A 8 -31.97 -7.08 30.32
C ILE A 8 -32.81 -6.03 31.06
N ALA A 9 -32.15 -5.09 31.76
CA ALA A 9 -32.80 -4.06 32.57
C ALA A 9 -33.06 -2.76 31.78
N ASP A 10 -32.15 -2.37 30.88
CA ASP A 10 -32.33 -1.23 29.98
C ASP A 10 -32.57 -1.72 28.54
N LEU A 11 -33.84 -1.72 28.14
CA LEU A 11 -34.28 -2.09 26.78
C LEU A 11 -34.01 -0.99 25.74
N THR A 12 -33.57 0.19 26.17
CA THR A 12 -33.26 1.35 25.32
C THR A 12 -31.77 1.54 25.07
N ASP A 13 -30.92 0.65 25.61
CA ASP A 13 -29.47 0.69 25.39
C ASP A 13 -29.13 0.57 23.90
N SER A 14 -28.33 1.52 23.40
CA SER A 14 -27.90 1.57 22.00
C SER A 14 -27.14 0.31 21.57
N LEU A 15 -26.50 -0.40 22.50
CA LEU A 15 -25.74 -1.62 22.23
C LEU A 15 -26.59 -2.90 22.25
N LEU A 16 -27.86 -2.85 22.65
CA LEU A 16 -28.68 -4.07 22.79
C LEU A 16 -28.86 -4.82 21.46
N GLY A 17 -29.08 -4.09 20.37
CA GLY A 17 -29.20 -4.67 19.02
C GLY A 17 -27.90 -5.32 18.56
N TRP A 18 -26.78 -4.62 18.76
CA TRP A 18 -25.43 -5.14 18.49
C TRP A 18 -25.15 -6.41 19.30
N ALA A 19 -25.35 -6.38 20.61
CA ALA A 19 -25.10 -7.52 21.49
C ALA A 19 -25.92 -8.75 21.07
N SER A 20 -27.20 -8.55 20.72
CA SER A 20 -28.08 -9.64 20.27
C SER A 20 -27.65 -10.23 18.92
N GLN A 21 -27.24 -9.39 17.97
CA GLN A 21 -26.79 -9.83 16.65
C GLN A 21 -25.43 -10.53 16.74
N THR A 22 -24.46 -9.94 17.43
CA THR A 22 -23.12 -10.52 17.61
C THR A 22 -23.19 -11.83 18.42
N GLU A 23 -24.03 -11.92 19.44
CA GLU A 23 -24.30 -13.17 20.16
C GLU A 23 -24.80 -14.27 19.20
N LEU A 24 -25.77 -13.96 18.35
CA LEU A 24 -26.31 -14.91 17.38
C LEU A 24 -25.26 -15.35 16.35
N GLU A 25 -24.49 -14.40 15.81
CA GLU A 25 -23.43 -14.67 14.83
C GLU A 25 -22.31 -15.53 15.42
N LEU A 26 -21.84 -15.20 16.62
CA LEU A 26 -20.83 -15.98 17.34
C LEU A 26 -21.35 -17.37 17.69
N ALA A 27 -22.59 -17.49 18.18
CA ALA A 27 -23.19 -18.78 18.51
C ALA A 27 -23.29 -19.68 17.28
N GLN A 28 -23.66 -19.14 16.11
CA GLN A 28 -23.71 -19.89 14.86
C GLN A 28 -22.32 -20.36 14.40
N ARG A 29 -21.29 -19.52 14.52
CA ARG A 29 -19.90 -19.88 14.19
C ARG A 29 -19.36 -20.93 15.15
N LEU A 30 -19.59 -20.78 16.46
CA LEU A 30 -19.10 -21.70 17.48
C LEU A 30 -19.68 -23.12 17.35
N GLN A 31 -20.92 -23.25 16.88
CA GLN A 31 -21.56 -24.56 16.66
C GLN A 31 -20.86 -25.43 15.59
N SER A 32 -20.03 -24.86 14.72
CA SER A 32 -19.25 -25.63 13.74
C SER A 32 -17.84 -25.99 14.22
N GLU A 33 -17.41 -25.50 15.39
CA GLU A 33 -16.02 -25.56 15.83
C GLU A 33 -15.82 -26.41 17.09
N THR A 34 -14.66 -27.06 17.20
CA THR A 34 -14.26 -27.81 18.41
C THR A 34 -13.84 -26.87 19.54
N LEU A 35 -12.99 -25.88 19.23
CA LEU A 35 -12.43 -24.91 20.18
C LEU A 35 -12.91 -23.50 19.83
N VAL A 36 -12.99 -22.62 20.83
CA VAL A 36 -13.48 -21.24 20.63
C VAL A 36 -12.51 -20.44 19.76
N ILE A 37 -11.20 -20.67 19.86
CA ILE A 37 -10.19 -20.01 19.03
C ILE A 37 -10.36 -20.28 17.53
N ASN A 38 -10.97 -21.41 17.15
CA ASN A 38 -11.20 -21.76 15.74
C ASN A 38 -12.30 -20.93 15.08
N VAL A 39 -13.04 -20.11 15.84
CA VAL A 39 -13.88 -19.05 15.26
C VAL A 39 -13.03 -18.10 14.42
N ASP A 40 -11.74 -17.95 14.73
CA ASP A 40 -10.77 -17.20 13.93
C ASP A 40 -11.03 -15.67 13.88
N LEU A 41 -11.25 -15.06 15.06
CA LEU A 41 -11.36 -13.60 15.19
C LEU A 41 -9.97 -12.97 15.30
N ARG A 42 -9.73 -11.85 14.60
CA ARG A 42 -8.48 -11.09 14.77
C ARG A 42 -8.38 -10.47 16.16
N ASP A 43 -7.17 -10.17 16.61
CA ASP A 43 -6.93 -9.58 17.94
C ASP A 43 -7.66 -8.24 18.12
N ASP A 44 -7.66 -7.37 17.10
CA ASP A 44 -8.38 -6.09 17.11
C ASP A 44 -9.90 -6.25 17.05
N GLU A 45 -10.40 -7.30 16.39
CA GLU A 45 -11.85 -7.64 16.39
C GLU A 45 -12.32 -8.11 17.76
N LEU A 46 -11.50 -8.93 18.42
CA LEU A 46 -11.77 -9.40 19.78
C LEU A 46 -11.74 -8.24 20.77
N GLU A 47 -10.74 -7.36 20.70
CA GLU A 47 -10.68 -6.14 21.53
C GLU A 47 -11.90 -5.23 21.32
N ARG A 48 -12.37 -5.08 20.08
CA ARG A 48 -13.62 -4.37 19.79
C ARG A 48 -14.81 -5.01 20.49
N ILE A 49 -14.94 -6.33 20.42
CA ILE A 49 -16.01 -7.08 21.11
C ILE A 49 -15.91 -6.87 22.62
N GLU A 50 -14.72 -7.00 23.20
CA GLU A 50 -14.48 -6.79 24.63
C GLU A 50 -14.86 -5.38 25.07
N ARG A 51 -14.46 -4.36 24.31
CA ARG A 51 -14.77 -2.96 24.60
C ARG A 51 -16.27 -2.69 24.56
N LEU A 52 -16.96 -3.10 23.50
CA LEU A 52 -18.40 -2.88 23.34
C LEU A 52 -19.21 -3.71 24.35
N TYR A 53 -18.83 -4.97 24.57
CA TYR A 53 -19.48 -5.84 25.54
C TYR A 53 -19.32 -5.31 26.97
N GLY A 54 -18.13 -4.81 27.30
CA GLY A 54 -17.87 -4.16 28.59
C GLY A 54 -18.73 -2.92 28.84
N ILE A 55 -18.90 -2.06 27.83
CA ILE A 55 -19.80 -0.90 27.91
C ILE A 55 -21.25 -1.36 28.11
N PHE A 56 -21.71 -2.35 27.33
CA PHE A 56 -23.06 -2.91 27.44
C PHE A 56 -23.31 -3.49 28.85
N LEU A 57 -22.40 -4.35 29.35
CA LEU A 57 -22.51 -4.91 30.69
C LEU A 57 -22.54 -3.82 31.76
N THR A 58 -21.67 -2.81 31.65
CA THR A 58 -21.64 -1.67 32.58
C THR A 58 -22.99 -0.96 32.64
N ARG A 59 -23.57 -0.61 31.49
CA ARG A 59 -24.86 0.08 31.40
C ARG A 59 -26.00 -0.75 31.98
N GLN A 60 -26.06 -2.04 31.66
CA GLN A 60 -27.10 -2.95 32.17
C GLN A 60 -27.00 -3.18 33.69
N LEU A 61 -25.78 -3.34 34.22
CA LEU A 61 -25.56 -3.47 35.66
C LEU A 61 -25.96 -2.19 36.40
N VAL A 62 -25.60 -1.01 35.89
CA VAL A 62 -26.03 0.28 36.44
C VAL A 62 -27.56 0.44 36.38
N ALA A 63 -28.21 -0.11 35.36
CA ALA A 63 -29.67 -0.16 35.25
C ALA A 63 -30.34 -1.20 36.19
N GLY A 64 -29.55 -1.98 36.94
CA GLY A 64 -30.04 -2.94 37.94
C GLY A 64 -30.24 -4.36 37.43
N ALA A 65 -29.64 -4.74 36.30
CA ALA A 65 -29.64 -6.13 35.83
C ALA A 65 -28.82 -7.06 36.73
N ASP A 66 -29.18 -8.34 36.74
CA ASP A 66 -28.40 -9.38 37.44
C ASP A 66 -27.30 -9.94 36.53
N LEU A 67 -26.06 -9.99 37.04
CA LEU A 67 -24.89 -10.42 36.26
C LEU A 67 -25.01 -11.86 35.76
N ASN A 68 -25.49 -12.79 36.60
CA ASN A 68 -25.65 -14.19 36.19
C ASN A 68 -26.69 -14.34 35.08
N ALA A 69 -27.81 -13.63 35.21
CA ALA A 69 -28.84 -13.60 34.18
C ALA A 69 -28.35 -12.99 32.87
N LEU A 70 -27.55 -11.91 32.91
CA LEU A 70 -26.94 -11.30 31.73
C LEU A 70 -25.98 -12.25 31.02
N LEU A 71 -24.98 -12.80 31.72
CA LEU A 71 -24.02 -13.74 31.13
C LEU A 71 -24.72 -15.00 30.60
N GLY A 72 -25.82 -15.42 31.23
CA GLY A 72 -26.64 -16.54 30.79
C GLY A 72 -27.44 -16.29 29.51
N VAL A 73 -27.78 -15.03 29.16
CA VAL A 73 -28.43 -14.70 27.89
C VAL A 73 -27.46 -14.34 26.77
N SER A 74 -26.19 -14.09 27.09
CA SER A 74 -25.10 -13.86 26.14
C SER A 74 -23.96 -14.89 26.26
N PRO A 75 -24.25 -16.21 26.14
CA PRO A 75 -23.25 -17.25 26.33
C PRO A 75 -22.09 -17.18 25.34
N ALA A 76 -22.31 -16.89 24.06
CA ALA A 76 -21.27 -16.81 23.04
C ALA A 76 -20.33 -15.63 23.28
N LEU A 77 -20.85 -14.42 23.50
CA LEU A 77 -20.06 -13.24 23.87
C LEU A 77 -19.24 -13.48 25.13
N THR A 78 -19.84 -14.11 26.14
CA THR A 78 -19.19 -14.43 27.41
C THR A 78 -18.01 -15.37 27.20
N VAL A 79 -18.20 -16.51 26.53
CA VAL A 79 -17.10 -17.46 26.35
C VAL A 79 -16.03 -16.94 25.39
N THR A 80 -16.40 -16.19 24.34
CA THR A 80 -15.45 -15.61 23.40
C THR A 80 -14.54 -14.60 24.09
N THR A 81 -15.08 -13.68 24.88
CA THR A 81 -14.27 -12.69 25.63
C THR A 81 -13.45 -13.32 26.75
N LEU A 82 -13.98 -14.34 27.45
CA LEU A 82 -13.23 -15.09 28.46
C LEU A 82 -12.04 -15.85 27.86
N VAL A 83 -12.23 -16.52 26.72
CA VAL A 83 -11.15 -17.20 26.00
C VAL A 83 -10.13 -16.21 25.45
N GLY A 84 -10.60 -15.06 24.97
CA GLY A 84 -9.77 -13.93 24.59
C GLY A 84 -8.81 -13.50 25.70
N TRP A 85 -9.33 -13.31 26.92
CA TRP A 85 -8.50 -13.01 28.08
C TRP A 85 -7.67 -14.21 28.58
N ALA A 86 -8.17 -15.45 28.48
CA ALA A 86 -7.40 -16.65 28.84
C ALA A 86 -6.13 -16.81 28.01
N ARG A 87 -6.14 -16.37 26.74
CA ARG A 87 -4.93 -16.29 25.91
C ARG A 87 -3.86 -15.34 26.46
N ARG A 88 -4.26 -14.37 27.28
CA ARG A 88 -3.42 -13.32 27.88
C ARG A 88 -3.29 -13.47 29.40
N VAL A 89 -3.57 -14.66 29.93
CA VAL A 89 -3.53 -14.91 31.38
C VAL A 89 -2.12 -14.79 31.92
N VAL A 90 -1.96 -14.01 32.99
CA VAL A 90 -0.70 -13.86 33.73
C VAL A 90 -0.67 -14.83 34.91
N ASN A 91 -1.70 -14.75 35.75
CA ASN A 91 -1.90 -15.59 36.91
C ASN A 91 -3.38 -16.02 36.99
N THR A 92 -3.62 -17.31 37.18
CA THR A 92 -4.97 -17.88 37.32
C THR A 92 -5.73 -17.28 38.51
N ASP A 93 -5.03 -16.86 39.56
CA ASP A 93 -5.65 -16.31 40.77
C ASP A 93 -6.20 -14.89 40.55
N ASN A 94 -5.61 -14.13 39.62
CA ASN A 94 -6.02 -12.76 39.29
C ASN A 94 -6.95 -12.68 38.07
N PHE A 95 -7.25 -13.82 37.45
CA PHE A 95 -7.98 -13.89 36.17
C PHE A 95 -9.29 -13.10 36.17
N ILE A 96 -10.06 -13.12 37.27
CA ILE A 96 -11.33 -12.39 37.37
C ILE A 96 -11.10 -10.87 37.36
N ALA A 97 -10.13 -10.39 38.15
CA ALA A 97 -9.83 -8.96 38.24
C ALA A 97 -9.32 -8.44 36.88
N GLU A 98 -8.46 -9.20 36.22
CA GLU A 98 -7.95 -8.88 34.87
C GLU A 98 -9.06 -8.90 33.82
N TYR A 99 -9.94 -9.91 33.83
CA TYR A 99 -11.06 -10.03 32.90
C TYR A 99 -12.01 -8.82 33.01
N PHE A 100 -12.43 -8.46 34.23
CA PHE A 100 -13.33 -7.33 34.46
C PHE A 100 -12.65 -5.99 34.15
N GLY A 101 -11.39 -5.85 34.52
CA GLY A 101 -10.56 -4.69 34.20
C GLY A 101 -10.42 -4.46 32.70
N GLY A 102 -10.15 -5.53 31.94
CA GLY A 102 -10.07 -5.52 30.49
C GLY A 102 -11.40 -5.14 29.81
N LEU A 103 -12.54 -5.58 30.36
CA LEU A 103 -13.86 -5.12 29.94
C LEU A 103 -14.15 -3.66 30.33
N GLY A 104 -13.30 -3.03 31.14
CA GLY A 104 -13.50 -1.66 31.61
C GLY A 104 -14.60 -1.52 32.66
N LEU A 105 -14.93 -2.59 33.38
CA LEU A 105 -15.87 -2.56 34.51
C LEU A 105 -15.16 -1.91 35.70
N SER A 106 -15.52 -0.66 36.04
CA SER A 106 -14.86 0.09 37.11
C SER A 106 -15.02 -0.58 38.49
N PRO A 107 -14.16 -0.27 39.48
CA PRO A 107 -14.37 -0.69 40.87
C PRO A 107 -15.72 -0.24 41.44
N GLU A 108 -16.25 0.90 40.99
CA GLU A 108 -17.59 1.40 41.36
C GLU A 108 -18.70 0.53 40.73
N SER A 109 -18.52 0.03 39.51
CA SER A 109 -19.39 -0.99 38.92
C SER A 109 -19.27 -2.34 39.65
N GLN A 110 -18.11 -2.65 40.23
CA GLN A 110 -17.95 -3.81 41.13
C GLN A 110 -18.69 -3.63 42.45
N GLU A 111 -18.87 -2.39 42.95
CA GLU A 111 -19.76 -2.10 44.08
C GLU A 111 -21.25 -2.32 43.73
N VAL A 112 -21.67 -2.09 42.47
CA VAL A 112 -23.02 -2.43 41.97
C VAL A 112 -23.22 -3.96 41.87
N VAL A 113 -22.16 -4.71 41.57
CA VAL A 113 -22.10 -6.18 41.69
C VAL A 113 -22.03 -6.62 43.18
N GLY A 114 -22.06 -5.67 44.11
CA GLY A 114 -21.93 -5.80 45.56
C GLY A 114 -22.56 -7.06 46.17
N GLY A 115 -21.69 -8.03 46.48
CA GLY A 115 -22.03 -9.27 47.18
C GLY A 115 -22.21 -10.52 46.30
N VAL A 116 -22.10 -10.40 44.98
CA VAL A 116 -22.14 -11.55 44.05
C VAL A 116 -20.76 -12.21 43.98
N ASP A 117 -20.71 -13.51 44.24
CA ASP A 117 -19.50 -14.32 44.02
C ASP A 117 -19.33 -14.56 42.51
N VAL A 118 -18.56 -13.69 41.86
CA VAL A 118 -18.32 -13.73 40.41
C VAL A 118 -17.67 -15.05 39.97
N ALA A 119 -16.79 -15.61 40.80
CA ALA A 119 -16.17 -16.91 40.51
C ALA A 119 -17.26 -17.99 40.45
N GLN A 120 -18.20 -17.97 41.41
CA GLN A 120 -19.34 -18.88 41.42
C GLN A 120 -20.26 -18.68 40.20
N VAL A 121 -20.52 -17.44 39.79
CA VAL A 121 -21.34 -17.15 38.61
C VAL A 121 -20.69 -17.72 37.34
N LEU A 122 -19.42 -17.42 37.09
CA LEU A 122 -18.69 -17.94 35.94
C LEU A 122 -18.61 -19.47 35.95
N PHE A 123 -18.40 -20.07 37.14
CA PHE A 123 -18.39 -21.52 37.31
C PHE A 123 -19.73 -22.19 36.97
N GLN A 124 -20.85 -21.47 37.08
CA GLN A 124 -22.17 -21.95 36.66
C GLN A 124 -22.43 -21.71 35.16
N VAL A 125 -22.12 -20.50 34.67
CA VAL A 125 -22.49 -20.09 33.31
C VAL A 125 -21.62 -20.74 32.25
N VAL A 126 -20.30 -20.80 32.44
CA VAL A 126 -19.37 -21.23 31.39
C VAL A 126 -19.58 -22.69 30.95
N PRO A 127 -19.72 -23.69 31.86
CA PRO A 127 -19.99 -25.07 31.43
C PRO A 127 -21.32 -25.21 30.67
N ALA A 128 -22.36 -24.47 31.10
CA ALA A 128 -23.65 -24.44 30.42
C ALA A 128 -23.54 -23.81 29.03
N ALA A 129 -22.78 -22.72 28.91
CA ALA A 129 -22.49 -22.04 27.64
C ALA A 129 -21.77 -22.99 26.67
N PHE A 130 -20.67 -23.63 27.09
CA PHE A 130 -19.94 -24.60 26.25
C PHE A 130 -20.85 -25.73 25.77
N SER A 131 -21.64 -26.32 26.66
CA SER A 131 -22.59 -27.38 26.28
C SER A 131 -23.66 -26.89 25.31
N SER A 132 -24.17 -25.67 25.46
CA SER A 132 -25.20 -25.10 24.58
C SER A 132 -24.69 -24.73 23.19
N LEU A 133 -23.42 -24.34 23.11
CA LEU A 133 -22.74 -23.91 21.89
C LEU A 133 -22.13 -25.09 21.13
N GLY A 134 -22.04 -26.27 21.74
CA GLY A 134 -21.53 -27.48 21.09
C GLY A 134 -20.01 -27.53 20.96
N VAL A 135 -19.30 -26.60 21.60
CA VAL A 135 -17.83 -26.62 21.70
C VAL A 135 -17.38 -27.66 22.72
N TYR A 136 -16.09 -28.00 22.70
CA TYR A 136 -15.52 -28.97 23.63
C TYR A 136 -15.83 -28.63 25.08
N ALA A 137 -16.25 -29.61 25.89
CA ALA A 137 -16.59 -29.39 27.29
C ALA A 137 -16.24 -30.62 28.11
N VAL A 138 -15.60 -30.42 29.26
CA VAL A 138 -15.31 -31.46 30.25
C VAL A 138 -15.75 -30.99 31.64
N PRO A 139 -16.15 -31.90 32.54
CA PRO A 139 -16.45 -31.53 33.91
C PRO A 139 -15.23 -30.92 34.60
N VAL A 140 -15.42 -29.77 35.24
CA VAL A 140 -14.40 -29.08 36.05
C VAL A 140 -14.79 -29.13 37.53
N GLY A 141 -13.82 -29.36 38.40
CA GLY A 141 -14.01 -29.52 39.84
C GLY A 141 -13.91 -28.21 40.63
N ASP A 142 -13.14 -27.24 40.12
CA ASP A 142 -12.97 -25.93 40.72
C ASP A 142 -12.74 -24.83 39.65
N PHE A 143 -12.67 -23.57 40.10
CA PHE A 143 -12.48 -22.44 39.21
C PHE A 143 -11.10 -22.43 38.53
N THR A 144 -10.05 -22.96 39.16
CA THR A 144 -8.73 -23.06 38.55
C THR A 144 -8.75 -24.03 37.37
N GLU A 145 -9.43 -25.17 37.49
CA GLU A 145 -9.67 -26.09 36.38
C GLU A 145 -10.52 -25.47 35.27
N LEU A 146 -11.47 -24.59 35.62
CA LEU A 146 -12.22 -23.81 34.62
C LEU A 146 -11.31 -22.87 33.82
N VAL A 147 -10.43 -22.11 34.50
CA VAL A 147 -9.48 -21.20 33.82
C VAL A 147 -8.54 -21.98 32.90
N LYS A 148 -8.06 -23.16 33.35
CA LYS A 148 -7.27 -24.06 32.51
C LYS A 148 -8.03 -24.54 31.28
N LEU A 149 -9.31 -24.90 31.43
CA LEU A 149 -10.16 -25.28 30.29
C LEU A 149 -10.30 -24.10 29.31
N LEU A 150 -10.49 -22.87 29.80
CA LEU A 150 -10.51 -21.67 28.94
C LEU A 150 -9.18 -21.50 28.18
N CYS A 151 -8.04 -21.79 28.81
CA CYS A 151 -6.73 -21.78 28.13
C CYS A 151 -6.64 -22.85 27.03
N VAL A 152 -7.25 -24.03 27.21
CA VAL A 152 -7.36 -25.04 26.13
C VAL A 152 -8.18 -24.51 24.96
N HIS A 153 -9.29 -23.81 25.24
CA HIS A 153 -10.09 -23.17 24.19
C HIS A 153 -9.37 -22.02 23.48
N ALA A 154 -8.35 -21.41 24.11
CA ALA A 154 -7.47 -20.41 23.50
C ALA A 154 -6.40 -21.02 22.59
N GLY A 155 -6.19 -22.34 22.66
CA GLY A 155 -5.18 -23.08 21.89
C GLY A 155 -3.77 -22.94 22.49
N ILE A 156 -3.23 -21.72 22.51
CA ILE A 156 -1.95 -21.39 23.15
C ILE A 156 -2.06 -20.06 23.88
N VAL A 157 -1.48 -19.97 25.08
CA VAL A 157 -1.36 -18.71 25.83
C VAL A 157 -0.16 -17.93 25.32
N ASN A 158 -0.29 -16.62 25.14
CA ASN A 158 0.75 -15.77 24.56
C ASN A 158 2.08 -15.86 25.33
N ASN A 159 2.03 -16.01 26.65
CA ASN A 159 3.21 -16.17 27.52
C ASN A 159 4.00 -17.46 27.25
N GLU A 160 3.37 -18.51 26.68
CA GLU A 160 4.02 -19.80 26.41
C GLU A 160 4.57 -19.92 24.98
N VAL A 161 4.28 -18.94 24.10
CA VAL A 161 4.77 -18.94 22.71
C VAL A 161 6.31 -18.91 22.63
N PRO A 162 7.03 -18.07 23.41
CA PRO A 162 8.50 -18.06 23.39
C PRO A 162 9.08 -19.42 23.81
N GLU A 163 8.65 -19.96 24.96
CA GLU A 163 9.10 -21.26 25.49
C GLU A 163 8.84 -22.39 24.48
N LEU A 164 7.66 -22.40 23.85
CA LEU A 164 7.33 -23.41 22.85
C LEU A 164 8.25 -23.33 21.61
N LEU A 165 8.56 -22.14 21.12
CA LEU A 165 9.48 -21.97 19.98
C LEU A 165 10.92 -22.32 20.34
N GLU A 166 11.36 -22.10 21.58
CA GLU A 166 12.66 -22.59 22.06
C GLU A 166 12.75 -24.11 22.02
N LEU A 167 11.68 -24.81 22.41
CA LEU A 167 11.65 -26.27 22.32
C LEU A 167 11.81 -26.77 20.88
N PHE A 168 11.24 -26.06 19.89
CA PHE A 168 11.45 -26.35 18.47
C PHE A 168 12.85 -25.98 17.97
N ASP A 169 13.51 -25.02 18.60
CA ASP A 169 14.86 -24.56 18.22
C ASP A 169 15.99 -25.38 18.84
N ALA A 170 15.69 -26.24 19.83
CA ALA A 170 16.64 -27.17 20.40
C ALA A 170 17.16 -28.14 19.31
N HIS A 171 18.48 -28.23 19.14
CA HIS A 171 19.14 -28.90 18.00
C HIS A 171 18.84 -30.41 17.86
N GLU A 172 18.27 -31.05 18.89
CA GLU A 172 17.86 -32.46 18.88
C GLU A 172 16.40 -32.67 18.45
N VAL A 173 15.62 -31.60 18.29
CA VAL A 173 14.17 -31.63 18.06
C VAL A 173 13.87 -31.16 16.64
N THR A 174 13.19 -32.00 15.86
CA THR A 174 12.93 -31.75 14.44
C THR A 174 11.46 -31.92 14.05
N THR A 175 10.62 -32.44 14.95
CA THR A 175 9.20 -32.71 14.63
C THR A 175 8.24 -32.34 15.76
N ALA A 176 7.00 -32.00 15.40
CA ALA A 176 5.91 -31.79 16.36
C ALA A 176 5.69 -32.97 17.31
N LYS A 177 5.99 -34.20 16.87
CA LYS A 177 5.87 -35.41 17.68
C LYS A 177 6.92 -35.45 18.80
N GLU A 178 8.17 -35.13 18.49
CA GLU A 178 9.25 -35.05 19.47
C GLU A 178 8.98 -33.95 20.51
N VAL A 179 8.52 -32.78 20.07
CA VAL A 179 8.07 -31.70 20.98
C VAL A 179 6.94 -32.18 21.89
N THR A 180 5.97 -32.92 21.36
CA THR A 180 4.88 -33.49 22.17
C THR A 180 5.41 -34.42 23.26
N GLU A 181 6.34 -35.32 22.92
CA GLU A 181 6.96 -36.24 23.88
C GLU A 181 7.74 -35.49 24.97
N ILE A 182 8.44 -34.41 24.62
CA ILE A 182 9.15 -33.54 25.56
C ILE A 182 8.19 -32.83 26.50
N ILE A 183 7.14 -32.18 25.98
CA ILE A 183 6.15 -31.46 26.79
C ILE A 183 5.43 -32.41 27.75
N VAL A 184 5.07 -33.61 27.30
CA VAL A 184 4.46 -34.64 28.16
C VAL A 184 5.43 -35.13 29.24
N GLY A 185 6.73 -35.22 28.92
CA GLY A 185 7.76 -35.64 29.88
C GLY A 185 8.15 -34.56 30.91
N SER A 186 8.16 -33.30 30.51
CA SER A 186 8.54 -32.15 31.35
C SER A 186 7.37 -31.47 32.06
N ALA A 187 6.14 -31.66 31.55
CA ALA A 187 4.95 -30.87 31.87
C ALA A 187 5.12 -29.35 31.65
N ALA A 188 5.94 -28.96 30.67
CA ALA A 188 6.25 -27.58 30.31
C ALA A 188 6.23 -27.38 28.77
N PRO A 189 5.61 -26.30 28.23
CA PRO A 189 4.87 -25.25 28.93
C PRO A 189 3.62 -25.76 29.65
N ARG A 190 3.33 -25.24 30.84
CA ARG A 190 2.39 -25.84 31.80
C ARG A 190 0.94 -25.87 31.31
N LEU A 191 0.43 -24.80 30.71
CA LEU A 191 -0.94 -24.69 30.23
C LEU A 191 -1.09 -25.44 28.89
N PHE A 192 -0.10 -25.37 28.01
CA PHE A 192 -0.11 -26.16 26.78
C PHE A 192 0.01 -27.67 27.01
N ALA A 193 0.80 -28.11 27.99
CA ALA A 193 0.83 -29.52 28.41
C ALA A 193 -0.56 -30.03 28.82
N HIS A 194 -1.33 -29.19 29.51
CA HIS A 194 -2.71 -29.50 29.85
C HIS A 194 -3.65 -29.54 28.63
N ALA A 195 -3.42 -28.70 27.62
CA ALA A 195 -4.15 -28.77 26.36
C ALA A 195 -3.88 -30.09 25.61
N LEU A 196 -2.65 -30.62 25.66
CA LEU A 196 -2.32 -31.95 25.12
C LEU A 196 -3.06 -33.08 25.83
N GLU A 197 -3.28 -32.98 27.15
CA GLU A 197 -4.06 -33.96 27.91
C GLU A 197 -5.55 -33.93 27.56
N ILE A 198 -6.11 -32.72 27.47
CA ILE A 198 -7.55 -32.51 27.32
C ILE A 198 -8.01 -32.61 25.86
N ALA A 199 -7.27 -32.03 24.92
CA ALA A 199 -7.63 -31.91 23.51
C ALA A 199 -6.44 -32.28 22.59
N PRO A 200 -5.92 -33.53 22.64
CA PRO A 200 -4.68 -33.93 21.98
C PRO A 200 -4.66 -33.72 20.46
N ALA A 201 -5.79 -33.95 19.79
CA ALA A 201 -5.89 -33.81 18.34
C ALA A 201 -5.69 -32.35 17.88
N GLU A 202 -6.31 -31.39 18.58
CA GLU A 202 -6.21 -29.96 18.26
C GLU A 202 -4.83 -29.42 18.65
N ALA A 203 -4.31 -29.80 19.83
CA ALA A 203 -2.96 -29.40 20.24
C ALA A 203 -1.88 -29.92 19.28
N THR A 204 -1.99 -31.16 18.79
CA THR A 204 -1.09 -31.71 17.77
C THR A 204 -1.18 -30.94 16.44
N ARG A 205 -2.39 -30.53 16.04
CA ARG A 205 -2.60 -29.70 14.84
C ARG A 205 -1.89 -28.35 14.97
N ILE A 206 -2.00 -27.69 16.13
CA ILE A 206 -1.29 -26.43 16.42
C ILE A 206 0.23 -26.63 16.34
N LEU A 207 0.78 -27.64 16.99
CA LEU A 207 2.23 -27.92 16.93
C LEU A 207 2.73 -28.17 15.51
N THR A 208 1.95 -28.89 14.70
CA THR A 208 2.28 -29.17 13.29
C THR A 208 2.26 -27.88 12.46
N GLY A 209 1.27 -27.01 12.66
CA GLY A 209 1.21 -25.71 11.98
C GLY A 209 2.35 -24.76 12.38
N ILE A 210 2.76 -24.76 13.66
CA ILE A 210 3.93 -24.01 14.13
C ILE A 210 5.21 -24.52 13.46
N THR A 211 5.36 -25.84 13.32
CA THR A 211 6.49 -26.46 12.62
C THR A 211 6.53 -26.02 11.16
N ALA A 212 5.40 -26.09 10.46
CA ALA A 212 5.31 -25.67 9.05
C ALA A 212 5.70 -24.20 8.85
N LEU A 213 5.21 -23.30 9.72
CA LEU A 213 5.55 -21.88 9.66
C LEU A 213 7.03 -21.62 9.99
N ARG A 214 7.58 -22.33 10.97
CA ARG A 214 9.00 -22.25 11.34
C ARG A 214 9.90 -22.71 10.19
N ASP A 215 9.60 -23.86 9.59
CA ASP A 215 10.37 -24.41 8.47
C ASP A 215 10.31 -23.47 7.26
N PHE A 216 9.15 -22.87 7.01
CA PHE A 216 8.99 -21.84 5.98
C PHE A 216 9.87 -20.60 6.24
N ALA A 217 9.98 -20.17 7.49
CA ALA A 217 10.86 -19.07 7.90
C ALA A 217 12.35 -19.39 7.72
N ILE A 218 12.75 -20.65 7.97
CA ILE A 218 14.10 -21.14 7.72
C ILE A 218 14.41 -21.15 6.22
N GLU A 219 13.51 -21.70 5.41
CA GLU A 219 13.66 -21.81 3.95
C GLU A 219 13.79 -20.42 3.29
N HIS A 220 13.08 -19.41 3.81
CA HIS A 220 12.99 -18.07 3.22
C HIS A 220 13.53 -16.97 4.16
N THR A 221 14.69 -17.16 4.79
CA THR A 221 15.24 -16.31 5.89
C THR A 221 15.09 -14.79 5.70
N ASN A 222 15.30 -14.28 4.48
CA ASN A 222 15.29 -12.84 4.20
C ASN A 222 13.93 -12.28 3.71
N SER A 223 12.93 -13.13 3.44
CA SER A 223 11.68 -12.71 2.77
C SER A 223 10.42 -13.46 3.23
N TRP A 224 10.54 -14.42 4.15
CA TRP A 224 9.43 -15.27 4.59
C TRP A 224 8.23 -14.45 5.08
N PHE A 225 8.48 -13.33 5.77
CA PHE A 225 7.42 -12.49 6.32
C PHE A 225 6.51 -11.87 5.24
N ASP A 226 7.03 -11.69 4.03
CA ASP A 226 6.36 -11.02 2.90
C ASP A 226 5.76 -11.97 1.87
N ARG A 227 5.97 -13.28 2.03
CA ARG A 227 5.43 -14.30 1.14
C ARG A 227 4.05 -14.77 1.58
N SER A 228 3.34 -15.41 0.64
CA SER A 228 2.09 -16.11 0.95
C SER A 228 2.38 -17.35 1.79
N TYR A 229 1.57 -17.56 2.84
CA TYR A 229 1.64 -18.72 3.74
C TYR A 229 0.72 -19.86 3.31
N ALA A 230 0.11 -19.79 2.12
CA ALA A 230 -0.85 -20.80 1.65
C ALA A 230 -0.25 -22.21 1.52
N CYS A 231 1.08 -22.35 1.48
CA CYS A 231 1.77 -23.64 1.48
C CYS A 231 1.96 -24.24 2.89
N CYS A 232 1.72 -23.47 3.96
CA CYS A 232 1.88 -23.93 5.34
C CYS A 232 0.63 -24.72 5.78
N GLU A 233 0.69 -26.04 5.74
CA GLU A 233 -0.40 -26.93 6.15
C GLU A 233 -0.02 -27.75 7.39
N PRO A 234 -0.87 -27.85 8.43
CA PRO A 234 -2.17 -27.19 8.56
C PRO A 234 -2.06 -25.69 8.83
N GLN A 235 -3.00 -24.90 8.31
CA GLN A 235 -3.09 -23.48 8.67
C GLN A 235 -3.41 -23.31 10.17
N LEU A 236 -2.68 -22.41 10.82
CA LEU A 236 -2.92 -21.99 12.20
C LEU A 236 -4.10 -21.01 12.26
N PRO A 237 -4.94 -21.05 13.32
CA PRO A 237 -5.86 -19.96 13.62
C PRO A 237 -5.10 -18.62 13.62
N SER A 238 -5.67 -17.61 12.97
CA SER A 238 -5.15 -16.27 12.77
C SER A 238 -4.55 -15.63 14.03
N PRO A 239 -5.16 -15.75 15.23
CA PRO A 239 -4.56 -15.22 16.46
C PRO A 239 -3.25 -15.91 16.86
N ILE A 240 -3.21 -17.24 16.72
CA ILE A 240 -2.01 -18.05 17.01
C ILE A 240 -0.95 -17.74 15.96
N ALA A 241 -1.33 -17.73 14.68
CA ALA A 241 -0.44 -17.36 13.58
C ALA A 241 0.12 -15.94 13.77
N ALA A 242 -0.68 -14.98 14.24
CA ALA A 242 -0.21 -13.62 14.51
C ALA A 242 0.83 -13.60 15.64
N ALA A 243 0.58 -14.28 16.77
CA ALA A 243 1.51 -14.35 17.88
C ALA A 243 2.84 -15.03 17.50
N VAL A 244 2.78 -16.19 16.82
CA VAL A 244 3.96 -16.94 16.39
C VAL A 244 4.74 -16.17 15.32
N ARG A 245 4.07 -15.55 14.34
CA ARG A 245 4.74 -14.72 13.33
C ARG A 245 5.39 -13.47 13.93
N ALA A 246 4.72 -12.82 14.88
CA ALA A 246 5.30 -11.69 15.60
C ALA A 246 6.57 -12.15 16.31
N GLU A 247 6.50 -13.21 17.12
CA GLU A 247 7.62 -13.78 17.86
C GLU A 247 8.80 -14.17 16.95
N LEU A 248 8.57 -14.91 15.85
CA LEU A 248 9.61 -15.28 14.88
C LEU A 248 10.20 -14.07 14.14
N ARG A 249 9.43 -13.00 13.96
CA ARG A 249 9.91 -11.76 13.34
C ARG A 249 10.75 -10.93 14.31
N GLU A 250 10.40 -10.89 15.59
CA GLU A 250 11.17 -10.18 16.61
C GLU A 250 12.42 -10.95 17.01
N ARG A 251 12.29 -12.26 17.16
CA ARG A 251 13.31 -13.21 17.61
C ARG A 251 13.37 -14.36 16.59
N PRO A 252 14.27 -14.29 15.60
CA PRO A 252 14.39 -15.31 14.55
C PRO A 252 14.66 -16.70 15.12
N VAL A 253 14.47 -17.72 14.27
CA VAL A 253 14.77 -19.12 14.59
C VAL A 253 16.19 -19.26 15.13
N GLY A 254 16.36 -19.96 16.26
CA GLY A 254 17.63 -20.17 16.93
C GLY A 254 17.99 -19.12 18.00
N THR A 255 17.10 -18.15 18.27
CA THR A 255 17.26 -17.22 19.40
C THR A 255 17.20 -17.99 20.72
N LEU A 256 18.22 -17.81 21.56
CA LEU A 256 18.27 -18.36 22.93
C LEU A 256 17.59 -17.39 23.90
N ASP A 257 16.98 -17.92 24.97
CA ASP A 257 16.26 -17.13 25.99
C ASP A 257 15.32 -16.09 25.36
N ARG A 258 14.41 -16.55 24.50
CA ARG A 258 13.38 -15.74 23.82
C ARG A 258 12.55 -14.92 24.81
N GLU A 259 12.33 -15.43 26.03
CA GLU A 259 11.62 -14.69 27.06
C GLU A 259 12.37 -13.42 27.46
N GLY A 260 13.67 -13.52 27.75
CA GLY A 260 14.52 -12.37 28.10
C GLY A 260 14.99 -11.54 26.91
N ALA A 261 15.20 -12.15 25.74
CA ALA A 261 15.89 -11.55 24.62
C ALA A 261 15.14 -10.37 23.98
N VAL A 262 15.89 -9.30 23.68
CA VAL A 262 15.36 -8.15 22.92
C VAL A 262 14.97 -8.57 21.49
N GLY A 263 15.80 -9.40 20.86
CA GLY A 263 15.63 -9.86 19.48
C GLY A 263 16.42 -9.03 18.46
N VAL A 264 15.86 -8.88 17.26
CA VAL A 264 16.50 -8.18 16.13
C VAL A 264 15.71 -6.94 15.71
N ALA A 265 16.45 -5.93 15.25
CA ALA A 265 15.86 -4.75 14.63
C ALA A 265 15.16 -5.10 13.31
N ASN A 266 14.04 -4.43 13.03
CA ASN A 266 13.20 -4.71 11.89
C ASN A 266 13.22 -3.54 10.91
N ARG A 267 13.34 -3.85 9.62
CA ARG A 267 13.20 -2.85 8.56
C ARG A 267 11.76 -2.79 8.06
N GLU A 268 11.36 -1.61 7.60
CA GLU A 268 10.15 -1.46 6.80
C GLU A 268 10.36 -2.12 5.44
N LEU A 269 9.60 -3.17 5.14
CA LEU A 269 9.76 -3.96 3.91
C LEU A 269 8.65 -3.73 2.90
N ARG A 270 7.52 -3.15 3.34
CA ARG A 270 6.30 -3.03 2.53
C ARG A 270 5.95 -1.57 2.28
N PRO A 271 5.45 -1.24 1.08
CA PRO A 271 4.85 0.05 0.83
C PRO A 271 3.63 0.28 1.73
N ARG A 272 3.45 1.52 2.19
CA ARG A 272 2.30 1.91 3.01
C ARG A 272 1.85 3.33 2.74
N ILE A 273 0.59 3.60 3.05
CA ILE A 273 0.03 4.95 3.02
C ILE A 273 0.44 5.70 4.29
N LEU A 274 0.79 6.96 4.16
CA LEU A 274 1.05 7.87 5.27
C LEU A 274 0.56 9.28 4.94
N LEU A 275 0.37 10.07 5.98
CA LEU A 275 0.07 11.49 5.89
C LEU A 275 1.34 12.29 6.22
N ASP A 276 1.89 12.99 5.23
CA ASP A 276 2.92 14.00 5.47
C ASP A 276 2.22 15.23 6.06
N VAL A 277 2.10 15.27 7.39
CA VAL A 277 1.40 16.31 8.14
C VAL A 277 1.98 17.70 7.85
N SER A 278 3.30 17.79 7.67
CA SER A 278 3.99 19.05 7.39
C SER A 278 3.65 19.61 6.00
N ARG A 279 3.63 18.74 4.98
CA ARG A 279 3.28 19.14 3.60
C ARG A 279 1.80 19.07 3.29
N LYS A 280 0.98 18.52 4.19
CA LYS A 280 -0.46 18.25 4.02
C LYS A 280 -0.75 17.40 2.79
N LYS A 281 -0.02 16.28 2.66
CA LYS A 281 -0.11 15.35 1.52
C LYS A 281 -0.29 13.92 1.99
N VAL A 282 -1.13 13.17 1.28
CA VAL A 282 -1.16 11.70 1.41
C VAL A 282 -0.11 11.14 0.46
N CYS A 283 0.75 10.27 1.00
CA CYS A 283 1.87 9.68 0.27
C CYS A 283 1.82 8.15 0.37
N LEU A 284 2.21 7.50 -0.72
CA LEU A 284 2.66 6.11 -0.73
C LEU A 284 4.16 6.10 -0.45
N ARG A 285 4.58 5.54 0.68
CA ARG A 285 5.99 5.30 0.97
C ARG A 285 6.46 4.05 0.25
N LEU A 286 7.48 4.17 -0.58
CA LEU A 286 8.27 3.06 -1.07
C LEU A 286 9.44 2.83 -0.09
N PRO A 287 9.52 1.64 0.54
CA PRO A 287 10.52 1.35 1.55
C PRO A 287 11.92 1.20 0.94
N GLU A 288 12.94 1.18 1.80
CA GLU A 288 14.30 0.86 1.39
C GLU A 288 14.38 -0.58 0.89
N GLN A 289 15.03 -0.77 -0.25
CA GLN A 289 15.25 -2.08 -0.83
C GLN A 289 16.72 -2.32 -1.10
N ARG A 290 17.12 -3.59 -1.18
CA ARG A 290 18.50 -3.93 -1.51
C ARG A 290 18.79 -3.48 -2.94
N VAL A 291 19.91 -2.80 -3.12
CA VAL A 291 20.38 -2.32 -4.42
C VAL A 291 21.32 -3.37 -5.02
N PRO A 292 21.15 -3.76 -6.30
CA PRO A 292 22.04 -4.73 -6.93
C PRO A 292 23.46 -4.18 -7.06
N MET A 293 24.46 -5.04 -6.85
CA MET A 293 25.86 -4.72 -7.14
C MET A 293 26.14 -4.93 -8.63
N LEU A 294 26.73 -3.93 -9.28
CA LEU A 294 27.14 -4.00 -10.68
C LEU A 294 28.53 -4.64 -10.82
N GLU A 295 28.88 -5.07 -12.04
CA GLU A 295 30.16 -5.74 -12.34
C GLU A 295 31.39 -4.88 -12.01
N ASP A 296 31.25 -3.55 -12.05
CA ASP A 296 32.30 -2.58 -11.72
C ASP A 296 32.43 -2.29 -10.21
N GLY A 297 31.64 -2.98 -9.37
CA GLY A 297 31.62 -2.81 -7.91
C GLY A 297 30.82 -1.60 -7.43
N SER A 298 30.09 -0.92 -8.31
CA SER A 298 29.17 0.17 -7.94
C SER A 298 27.76 -0.36 -7.65
N PHE A 299 26.96 0.42 -6.90
CA PHE A 299 25.56 0.11 -6.64
C PHE A 299 24.68 0.55 -7.83
N GLY A 300 23.76 -0.33 -8.24
CA GLY A 300 22.74 -0.05 -9.24
C GLY A 300 21.55 0.75 -8.69
N GLU A 301 20.34 0.42 -9.16
CA GLU A 301 19.10 1.07 -8.75
C GLU A 301 17.98 0.04 -8.55
N VAL A 302 17.03 0.36 -7.68
CA VAL A 302 15.77 -0.37 -7.52
C VAL A 302 14.74 0.26 -8.45
N ASN A 303 14.10 -0.56 -9.28
CA ASN A 303 13.10 -0.12 -10.25
C ASN A 303 11.70 -0.42 -9.72
N TRP A 304 10.90 0.63 -9.55
CA TRP A 304 9.55 0.55 -9.05
C TRP A 304 8.54 0.79 -10.16
N ARG A 305 7.48 -0.02 -10.22
CA ARG A 305 6.28 0.27 -10.98
C ARG A 305 5.13 0.53 -10.01
N VAL A 306 4.59 1.73 -10.04
CA VAL A 306 3.47 2.14 -9.19
C VAL A 306 2.27 2.42 -10.07
N SER A 307 1.24 1.60 -9.97
CA SER A 307 -0.02 1.71 -10.70
C SER A 307 -1.08 2.35 -9.83
N ILE A 308 -1.48 3.56 -10.17
CA ILE A 308 -2.55 4.32 -9.51
C ILE A 308 -3.66 4.49 -10.54
N ASP A 309 -4.85 3.98 -10.23
CA ASP A 309 -6.04 4.04 -11.10
C ASP A 309 -5.75 3.54 -12.54
N GLY A 310 -5.13 2.37 -12.62
CA GLY A 310 -4.72 1.71 -13.87
C GLY A 310 -3.55 2.36 -14.62
N THR A 311 -3.03 3.50 -14.16
CA THR A 311 -1.89 4.18 -14.79
C THR A 311 -0.60 3.85 -14.05
N THR A 312 0.29 3.10 -14.72
CA THR A 312 1.60 2.74 -14.19
C THR A 312 2.63 3.84 -14.43
N LYS A 313 3.32 4.28 -13.37
CA LYS A 313 4.52 5.13 -13.44
C LYS A 313 5.73 4.37 -12.94
N VAL A 314 6.88 4.65 -13.56
CA VAL A 314 8.17 4.08 -13.15
C VAL A 314 8.89 5.07 -12.25
N TYR A 315 9.32 4.58 -11.08
CA TYR A 315 10.21 5.29 -10.17
C TYR A 315 11.50 4.50 -10.01
N ARG A 316 12.59 5.17 -9.66
CA ARG A 316 13.87 4.52 -9.35
C ARG A 316 14.43 5.08 -8.07
N THR A 317 15.11 4.23 -7.30
CA THR A 317 15.79 4.62 -6.07
C THR A 317 17.17 3.97 -6.01
N GLY A 318 18.19 4.77 -5.76
CA GLY A 318 19.57 4.31 -5.52
C GLY A 318 20.00 4.57 -4.09
N CYS A 319 21.27 4.26 -3.76
CA CYS A 319 21.88 4.64 -2.49
C CYS A 319 21.95 6.18 -2.37
N ALA A 320 21.77 6.71 -1.16
CA ALA A 320 21.95 8.12 -0.92
C ALA A 320 23.39 8.56 -1.20
N TRP A 321 23.58 9.85 -1.47
CA TRP A 321 24.92 10.40 -1.65
C TRP A 321 25.76 10.24 -0.37
N GLY A 322 26.86 9.48 -0.50
CA GLY A 322 27.77 9.17 0.60
C GLY A 322 27.30 8.04 1.52
N GLU A 323 26.26 7.28 1.15
CA GLU A 323 25.80 6.11 1.86
C GLU A 323 26.36 4.82 1.23
N VAL A 324 26.72 3.85 2.07
CA VAL A 324 27.37 2.59 1.66
C VAL A 324 26.65 1.34 2.19
N SER A 325 25.42 1.50 2.68
CA SER A 325 24.60 0.43 3.26
C SER A 325 24.20 -0.65 2.24
N GLY A 326 24.25 -0.32 0.95
CA GLY A 326 23.72 -1.17 -0.12
C GLY A 326 22.19 -1.17 -0.17
N LEU A 327 21.56 -0.22 0.51
CA LEU A 327 20.12 -0.01 0.51
C LEU A 327 19.76 1.24 -0.28
N SER A 328 18.62 1.19 -0.95
CA SER A 328 18.08 2.34 -1.65
C SER A 328 17.46 3.31 -0.67
N GLN A 329 17.44 4.60 -1.01
CA GLN A 329 16.64 5.57 -0.29
C GLN A 329 15.15 5.19 -0.29
N GLN A 330 14.44 5.52 0.79
CA GLN A 330 12.98 5.56 0.79
C GLN A 330 12.48 6.64 -0.17
N LEU A 331 11.33 6.40 -0.81
CA LEU A 331 10.70 7.38 -1.70
C LEU A 331 9.21 7.54 -1.36
N ASP A 332 8.82 8.74 -0.96
CA ASP A 332 7.42 9.09 -0.73
C ASP A 332 6.80 9.64 -2.03
N VAL A 333 5.87 8.88 -2.61
CA VAL A 333 5.13 9.23 -3.83
C VAL A 333 3.80 9.86 -3.44
N THR A 334 3.56 11.11 -3.82
CA THR A 334 2.28 11.80 -3.54
C THR A 334 1.11 11.14 -4.27
N ILE A 335 0.04 10.86 -3.55
CA ILE A 335 -1.24 10.38 -4.08
C ILE A 335 -2.12 11.60 -4.34
N SER A 336 -2.32 11.91 -5.62
CA SER A 336 -2.91 13.19 -6.06
C SER A 336 -4.42 13.26 -6.05
N HIS A 337 -5.12 12.18 -5.70
CA HIS A 337 -6.58 12.11 -5.52
C HIS A 337 -6.95 10.82 -4.79
N PRO A 338 -8.16 10.69 -4.22
CA PRO A 338 -8.64 9.45 -3.62
C PRO A 338 -8.63 8.30 -4.65
N VAL A 339 -8.17 7.13 -4.22
CA VAL A 339 -8.20 5.87 -4.99
C VAL A 339 -8.55 4.72 -4.04
N ARG A 340 -9.07 3.61 -4.55
CA ARG A 340 -9.39 2.43 -3.71
C ARG A 340 -8.14 1.68 -3.29
N GLU A 341 -7.25 1.42 -4.23
CA GLU A 341 -6.01 0.68 -4.01
C GLU A 341 -4.91 1.13 -4.98
N ILE A 342 -3.67 0.78 -4.66
CA ILE A 342 -2.48 1.03 -5.48
C ILE A 342 -1.67 -0.26 -5.60
N THR A 343 -1.32 -0.65 -6.82
CA THR A 343 -0.39 -1.75 -7.05
C THR A 343 1.04 -1.21 -7.13
N VAL A 344 1.94 -1.77 -6.32
CA VAL A 344 3.36 -1.43 -6.30
C VAL A 344 4.17 -2.66 -6.65
N GLN A 345 5.14 -2.53 -7.54
CA GLN A 345 6.08 -3.59 -7.88
C GLN A 345 7.50 -3.11 -7.72
N ASP A 346 8.31 -3.87 -6.99
CA ASP A 346 9.76 -3.83 -7.08
C ASP A 346 10.17 -4.83 -8.16
N VAL A 347 10.47 -4.32 -9.36
CA VAL A 347 10.87 -5.14 -10.51
C VAL A 347 12.29 -5.70 -10.31
N THR A 348 13.14 -5.00 -9.56
CA THR A 348 14.51 -5.42 -9.31
C THR A 348 14.58 -6.64 -8.40
N ASN A 349 13.74 -6.69 -7.36
CA ASN A 349 13.70 -7.78 -6.39
C ASN A 349 12.54 -8.77 -6.61
N GLY A 350 11.67 -8.53 -7.61
CA GLY A 350 10.60 -9.45 -8.01
C GLY A 350 9.43 -9.51 -7.01
N ILE A 351 9.07 -8.38 -6.39
CA ILE A 351 8.05 -8.32 -5.34
C ILE A 351 6.89 -7.42 -5.80
N THR A 352 5.65 -7.83 -5.52
CA THR A 352 4.43 -7.05 -5.83
C THR A 352 3.57 -6.92 -4.58
N TRP A 353 3.01 -5.73 -4.37
CA TRP A 353 2.08 -5.39 -3.29
C TRP A 353 0.83 -4.71 -3.84
N ASN A 354 -0.33 -5.00 -3.25
CA ASN A 354 -1.54 -4.20 -3.40
C ASN A 354 -1.76 -3.46 -2.09
N VAL A 355 -1.83 -2.14 -2.16
CA VAL A 355 -1.93 -1.25 -1.00
C VAL A 355 -3.33 -0.64 -0.99
N PRO A 356 -4.22 -1.03 -0.07
CA PRO A 356 -5.53 -0.40 0.07
C PRO A 356 -5.37 1.05 0.56
N VAL A 357 -6.24 1.95 0.08
CA VAL A 357 -6.18 3.39 0.39
C VAL A 357 -7.51 3.89 0.94
N VAL A 358 -8.61 3.79 0.18
CA VAL A 358 -9.96 4.23 0.59
C VAL A 358 -10.96 3.09 0.36
N ASP A 359 -11.81 2.83 1.36
CA ASP A 359 -12.96 1.94 1.22
C ASP A 359 -14.21 2.74 0.79
N ASN A 360 -15.01 2.17 -0.10
CA ASN A 360 -16.27 2.76 -0.55
C ASN A 360 -17.34 2.73 0.53
N ASP A 361 -17.34 1.69 1.36
CA ASP A 361 -18.32 1.49 2.40
C ASP A 361 -17.96 2.28 3.67
N ASP A 362 -16.69 2.63 3.85
CA ASP A 362 -16.22 3.43 4.97
C ASP A 362 -15.11 4.38 4.50
N PRO A 363 -15.48 5.59 4.03
CA PRO A 363 -14.54 6.50 3.38
C PRO A 363 -13.64 7.26 4.37
N ALA A 364 -13.36 6.72 5.56
CA ALA A 364 -12.38 7.29 6.49
C ALA A 364 -11.00 6.67 6.29
N VAL A 365 -9.98 7.52 6.14
CA VAL A 365 -8.57 7.14 6.24
C VAL A 365 -8.02 7.69 7.54
N ILE A 366 -7.62 6.81 8.46
CA ILE A 366 -7.25 7.18 9.84
C ILE A 366 -5.73 7.10 9.99
N PHE A 367 -5.15 8.16 10.54
CA PHE A 367 -3.73 8.26 10.84
C PHE A 367 -3.50 8.57 12.31
N THR A 368 -2.35 8.16 12.84
CA THR A 368 -1.82 8.68 14.11
C THR A 368 -1.42 10.15 13.95
N SER A 369 -1.18 10.85 15.06
CA SER A 369 -0.64 12.22 15.03
C SER A 369 0.71 12.36 14.30
N ARG A 370 1.47 11.26 14.15
CA ARG A 370 2.71 11.18 13.36
C ARG A 370 2.48 10.86 11.88
N GLY A 371 1.23 10.75 11.44
CA GLY A 371 0.87 10.45 10.06
C GLY A 371 0.94 8.96 9.68
N THR A 372 1.05 8.04 10.64
CA THR A 372 1.04 6.59 10.37
C THR A 372 -0.39 6.10 10.13
N ASN A 373 -0.65 5.41 9.02
CA ASN A 373 -1.98 4.86 8.72
C ASN A 373 -2.36 3.71 9.67
N VAL A 374 -3.57 3.76 10.21
CA VAL A 374 -4.20 2.75 11.09
C VAL A 374 -5.64 2.44 10.65
N THR A 375 -5.96 2.68 9.39
CA THR A 375 -7.31 2.57 8.81
C THR A 375 -7.87 1.15 8.87
N ASP A 376 -6.99 0.16 8.74
CA ASP A 376 -7.30 -1.28 8.75
C ASP A 376 -7.66 -1.82 10.15
N LYS A 377 -7.44 -1.02 11.20
CA LYS A 377 -7.71 -1.39 12.59
C LYS A 377 -9.15 -1.11 12.95
N VAL A 378 -9.82 -2.11 13.51
CA VAL A 378 -11.19 -1.94 14.05
C VAL A 378 -11.21 -1.54 15.52
N SER A 379 -10.05 -1.61 16.20
CA SER A 379 -9.81 -1.12 17.56
C SER A 379 -8.65 -0.11 17.56
N LEU A 380 -8.87 1.07 18.14
CA LEU A 380 -7.96 2.21 18.11
C LEU A 380 -7.47 2.56 19.52
N HIS A 381 -6.15 2.64 19.71
CA HIS A 381 -5.51 2.81 21.03
C HIS A 381 -4.71 4.11 21.16
N ARG A 382 -5.16 5.19 20.52
CA ARG A 382 -4.48 6.50 20.56
C ARG A 382 -5.44 7.56 21.06
N HIS A 383 -4.90 8.53 21.78
CA HIS A 383 -5.65 9.67 22.32
C HIS A 383 -5.97 10.72 21.24
N ASN A 384 -5.07 10.91 20.27
CA ASN A 384 -5.25 11.84 19.16
C ASN A 384 -5.15 11.10 17.82
N LEU A 385 -6.06 11.40 16.91
CA LEU A 385 -6.16 10.78 15.58
C LEU A 385 -6.39 11.85 14.51
N LEU A 386 -5.72 11.67 13.37
CA LEU A 386 -5.98 12.46 12.16
C LEU A 386 -6.88 11.64 11.24
N VAL A 387 -8.13 12.07 11.04
CA VAL A 387 -9.12 11.36 10.21
C VAL A 387 -9.35 12.14 8.93
N LEU A 388 -8.96 11.56 7.80
CA LEU A 388 -9.22 12.10 6.47
C LEU A 388 -10.52 11.49 5.93
N ALA A 389 -11.52 12.33 5.69
CA ALA A 389 -12.85 11.91 5.23
C ALA A 389 -13.45 12.92 4.23
N PRO A 390 -14.49 12.53 3.47
CA PRO A 390 -15.34 13.46 2.71
C PRO A 390 -15.83 14.64 3.57
N ALA A 391 -15.79 15.85 3.02
CA ALA A 391 -16.14 17.06 3.77
C ALA A 391 -17.64 17.15 4.18
N ASP A 392 -18.51 16.33 3.58
CA ASP A 392 -19.93 16.24 3.88
C ASP A 392 -20.28 15.09 4.84
N VAL A 393 -19.31 14.20 5.15
CA VAL A 393 -19.49 13.13 6.12
C VAL A 393 -19.40 13.68 7.54
N THR A 394 -20.27 13.16 8.41
CA THR A 394 -20.25 13.46 9.84
C THR A 394 -19.50 12.36 10.59
N LEU A 395 -18.62 12.72 11.51
CA LEU A 395 -17.93 11.78 12.40
C LEU A 395 -18.76 11.60 13.68
N MET A 396 -19.09 10.35 14.02
CA MET A 396 -20.01 10.06 15.11
C MET A 396 -19.48 8.97 16.05
N ASP A 397 -19.66 9.21 17.36
CA ASP A 397 -19.63 8.16 18.38
C ASP A 397 -21.01 7.50 18.42
N VAL A 398 -21.15 6.43 17.64
CA VAL A 398 -22.40 5.67 17.50
C VAL A 398 -22.80 5.00 18.82
N VAL A 399 -21.83 4.57 19.62
CA VAL A 399 -22.07 3.91 20.90
C VAL A 399 -22.65 4.89 21.93
N SER A 400 -22.13 6.12 21.95
CA SER A 400 -22.61 7.17 22.85
C SER A 400 -23.74 8.01 22.26
N ASP A 401 -24.04 7.89 20.97
CA ASP A 401 -24.99 8.72 20.21
C ASP A 401 -24.62 10.22 20.20
N HIS A 402 -23.34 10.53 19.98
CA HIS A 402 -22.83 11.91 19.93
C HIS A 402 -21.99 12.17 18.67
N GLU A 403 -22.11 13.36 18.11
CA GLU A 403 -21.21 13.85 17.06
C GLU A 403 -19.82 14.14 17.65
N ILE A 404 -18.76 13.77 16.92
CA ILE A 404 -17.37 14.02 17.29
C ILE A 404 -16.92 15.30 16.59
N TYR A 405 -16.52 16.30 17.37
CA TYR A 405 -16.03 17.57 16.84
C TYR A 405 -14.50 17.57 16.75
N GLU A 406 -13.98 18.08 15.64
CA GLU A 406 -12.53 18.26 15.46
C GLU A 406 -11.97 19.42 16.29
N SER A 407 -10.72 19.27 16.72
CA SER A 407 -9.95 20.33 17.36
C SER A 407 -9.36 21.31 16.33
N ASP A 408 -8.91 20.79 15.19
CA ASP A 408 -8.45 21.55 14.02
C ASP A 408 -8.74 20.75 12.74
N SER A 409 -8.69 21.40 11.58
CA SER A 409 -8.80 20.71 10.29
C SER A 409 -8.02 21.39 9.18
N PHE A 410 -7.66 20.60 8.16
CA PHE A 410 -7.00 21.14 6.97
C PHE A 410 -7.32 20.36 5.70
N THR A 411 -7.24 21.06 4.56
CA THR A 411 -7.35 20.48 3.23
C THR A 411 -6.06 19.76 2.84
N VAL A 412 -6.19 18.61 2.17
CA VAL A 412 -5.07 17.84 1.63
C VAL A 412 -4.91 18.15 0.14
N GLU A 413 -3.68 18.43 -0.31
CA GLU A 413 -3.42 18.73 -1.73
C GLU A 413 -3.81 17.54 -2.64
N GLY A 414 -4.64 17.80 -3.65
CA GLY A 414 -5.13 16.79 -4.60
C GLY A 414 -6.41 16.06 -4.18
N TRP A 415 -6.82 16.17 -2.92
CA TRP A 415 -8.01 15.51 -2.39
C TRP A 415 -9.19 16.51 -2.31
N GLU A 416 -9.62 17.00 -3.46
CA GLU A 416 -10.75 17.93 -3.55
C GLU A 416 -12.02 17.32 -2.96
N GLY A 417 -12.73 18.06 -2.11
CA GLY A 417 -13.92 17.57 -1.40
C GLY A 417 -13.65 16.76 -0.14
N TRP A 418 -12.39 16.63 0.28
CA TRP A 418 -11.99 15.92 1.51
C TRP A 418 -11.35 16.87 2.54
N LEU A 419 -11.50 16.55 3.82
CA LEU A 419 -10.90 17.26 4.94
C LEU A 419 -10.20 16.28 5.87
N CYS A 420 -9.03 16.69 6.38
CA CYS A 420 -8.37 15.99 7.47
C CYS A 420 -8.75 16.67 8.79
N HIS A 421 -9.39 15.90 9.68
CA HIS A 421 -9.85 16.31 11.00
C HIS A 421 -8.85 15.86 12.06
N ASP A 422 -8.40 16.76 12.94
CA ASP A 422 -7.60 16.43 14.12
C ASP A 422 -8.51 16.20 15.33
N LEU A 423 -8.63 14.95 15.77
CA LEU A 423 -9.59 14.52 16.77
C LEU A 423 -8.89 14.17 18.10
N ASP A 424 -9.38 14.74 19.19
CA ASP A 424 -9.18 14.22 20.54
C ASP A 424 -10.26 13.16 20.82
N VAL A 425 -9.85 11.91 21.02
CA VAL A 425 -10.74 10.76 21.18
C VAL A 425 -10.65 10.15 22.59
N ASN A 426 -10.15 10.91 23.57
CA ASN A 426 -10.01 10.45 24.96
C ASN A 426 -11.29 9.92 25.60
N THR A 427 -12.43 10.58 25.31
CA THR A 427 -13.74 10.24 25.89
C THR A 427 -14.66 9.52 24.91
N VAL A 428 -14.18 9.27 23.70
CA VAL A 428 -14.96 8.67 22.62
C VAL A 428 -14.95 7.15 22.79
N ALA A 429 -16.11 6.50 22.71
CA ALA A 429 -16.19 5.04 22.77
C ALA A 429 -15.99 4.41 21.38
N SER A 430 -16.38 5.15 20.35
CA SER A 430 -16.42 4.64 18.99
C SER A 430 -16.33 5.73 17.93
N ILE A 431 -15.87 5.38 16.73
CA ILE A 431 -15.82 6.29 15.58
C ILE A 431 -16.45 5.58 14.39
N ALA A 432 -17.40 6.25 13.75
CA ALA A 432 -17.91 5.88 12.44
C ALA A 432 -18.13 7.13 11.57
N THR A 433 -18.04 6.92 10.26
CA THR A 433 -18.43 7.90 9.25
C THR A 433 -19.92 7.75 8.95
N VAL A 434 -20.66 8.86 8.97
CA VAL A 434 -22.09 8.89 8.64
C VAL A 434 -22.30 9.81 7.44
N ALA A 435 -22.79 9.23 6.34
CA ALA A 435 -23.09 9.99 5.13
C ALA A 435 -24.32 10.91 5.33
N PRO A 436 -24.43 12.03 4.59
CA PRO A 436 -25.58 12.92 4.67
C PRO A 436 -26.93 12.23 4.49
N GLY A 437 -27.79 12.31 5.52
CA GLY A 437 -29.13 11.71 5.52
C GLY A 437 -29.15 10.18 5.69
N ALA A 438 -28.00 9.55 5.92
CA ALA A 438 -27.92 8.18 6.41
C ALA A 438 -28.07 8.16 7.94
N ASN A 439 -28.48 7.01 8.48
CA ASN A 439 -28.45 6.77 9.91
C ASN A 439 -27.13 6.11 10.29
N PRO A 440 -26.59 6.40 11.49
CA PRO A 440 -25.42 5.68 12.00
C PRO A 440 -25.72 4.17 12.08
N SER A 441 -24.73 3.35 11.75
CA SER A 441 -24.81 1.89 11.84
C SER A 441 -23.71 1.35 12.74
N MET A 442 -24.04 0.33 13.54
CA MET A 442 -23.10 -0.40 14.37
C MET A 442 -22.15 -1.30 13.57
N ASP A 443 -22.50 -1.66 12.33
CA ASP A 443 -21.72 -2.62 11.52
C ASP A 443 -20.34 -2.07 11.13
N ARG A 444 -20.20 -0.74 11.05
CA ARG A 444 -19.01 -0.05 10.51
C ARG A 444 -18.26 0.76 11.57
N VAL A 445 -18.47 0.41 12.84
CA VAL A 445 -17.89 1.13 13.96
C VAL A 445 -16.48 0.62 14.27
N ARG A 446 -15.54 1.55 14.46
CA ARG A 446 -14.26 1.30 15.13
C ARG A 446 -14.38 1.62 16.61
N SER A 447 -13.96 0.71 17.49
CA SER A 447 -13.89 1.00 18.91
C SER A 447 -12.67 1.85 19.25
N VAL A 448 -12.81 2.72 20.23
CA VAL A 448 -11.70 3.50 20.79
C VAL A 448 -11.46 3.04 22.23
N ASP A 449 -10.24 2.57 22.50
CA ASP A 449 -9.78 2.24 23.85
C ASP A 449 -8.30 2.63 24.04
N PRO A 450 -8.03 3.88 24.46
CA PRO A 450 -6.68 4.38 24.61
C PRO A 450 -6.00 3.88 25.90
N ARG A 451 -6.72 3.18 26.79
CA ARG A 451 -6.22 2.72 28.10
C ARG A 451 -5.23 1.55 27.98
N GLN A 452 -5.05 0.99 26.80
CA GLN A 452 -4.48 -0.35 26.65
C GLN A 452 -3.00 -0.39 26.27
N ARG A 453 -2.33 0.75 26.04
CA ARG A 453 -1.02 0.71 25.37
C ARG A 453 0.04 1.65 25.92
N VAL A 454 1.21 1.08 26.20
CA VAL A 454 2.46 1.81 26.53
C VAL A 454 2.92 2.61 25.31
N ILE A 455 3.42 3.82 25.55
CA ILE A 455 3.92 4.72 24.50
C ILE A 455 5.35 5.12 24.80
N PHE A 456 6.25 4.88 23.85
CA PHE A 456 7.57 5.49 23.86
C PHE A 456 7.50 6.93 23.36
N ARG A 457 7.85 7.88 24.22
CA ARG A 457 8.03 9.28 23.89
C ARG A 457 9.52 9.60 23.79
N SER A 458 9.95 9.90 22.58
CA SER A 458 11.24 10.53 22.33
C SER A 458 11.17 12.00 22.76
N PRO A 459 12.27 12.60 23.24
CA PRO A 459 12.38 14.04 23.45
C PRO A 459 12.04 14.82 22.17
N ASP A 460 11.60 16.07 22.32
CA ASP A 460 11.10 16.90 21.21
C ASP A 460 12.16 17.15 20.12
N HIS A 461 13.44 17.18 20.50
CA HIS A 461 14.53 17.54 19.59
C HIS A 461 15.71 16.56 19.70
N ALA A 462 16.00 15.87 18.61
CA ALA A 462 17.28 15.22 18.39
C ALA A 462 18.38 16.28 18.13
N ILE A 463 19.63 15.90 18.32
CA ILE A 463 20.78 16.71 17.95
C ILE A 463 20.82 16.86 16.43
N ASP A 464 20.75 18.12 15.99
CA ASP A 464 20.68 18.47 14.58
C ASP A 464 21.80 17.85 13.73
N TYR A 465 21.41 17.21 12.63
CA TYR A 465 22.30 16.67 11.59
C TYR A 465 23.26 15.56 12.04
N LEU A 466 23.11 15.06 13.26
CA LEU A 466 23.94 14.00 13.80
C LEU A 466 23.14 12.71 13.77
N THR A 467 23.64 11.73 13.03
CA THR A 467 23.05 10.39 12.98
C THR A 467 24.07 9.36 13.40
N SER A 468 23.58 8.24 13.90
CA SER A 468 24.37 7.07 14.20
C SER A 468 24.83 6.36 12.91
N SER A 469 25.67 5.32 13.02
CA SER A 469 26.08 4.52 11.86
C SER A 469 24.92 3.70 11.29
N GLY A 470 23.98 3.29 12.15
CA GLY A 470 22.69 2.71 11.77
C GLY A 470 21.67 3.71 11.20
N GLY A 471 21.99 5.00 11.12
CA GLY A 471 21.10 6.03 10.60
C GLY A 471 20.08 6.59 11.60
N LEU A 472 20.18 6.23 12.88
CA LEU A 472 19.28 6.73 13.92
C LEU A 472 19.62 8.18 14.30
N PRO A 473 18.62 9.03 14.56
CA PRO A 473 18.85 10.36 15.13
C PRO A 473 19.41 10.26 16.55
N ILE A 474 20.36 11.13 16.90
CA ILE A 474 20.99 11.14 18.22
C ILE A 474 20.24 12.06 19.17
N TYR A 475 19.90 11.57 20.36
CA TYR A 475 19.31 12.38 21.43
C TYR A 475 20.30 12.65 22.56
N ALA A 476 20.11 13.76 23.27
CA ALA A 476 20.89 14.11 24.47
C ALA A 476 20.19 13.67 25.77
N GLU A 477 18.91 13.33 25.70
CA GLU A 477 18.05 12.98 26.84
C GLU A 477 17.52 11.55 26.68
N SER A 478 17.09 10.94 27.79
CA SER A 478 16.55 9.59 27.79
C SER A 478 15.24 9.48 27.01
N LEU A 479 15.03 8.32 26.38
CA LEU A 479 13.71 7.86 25.97
C LEU A 479 12.79 7.71 27.20
N VAL A 480 11.51 8.10 27.07
CA VAL A 480 10.52 7.97 28.14
C VAL A 480 9.46 6.94 27.74
N ALA A 481 9.15 6.02 28.66
CA ALA A 481 8.06 5.07 28.55
C ALA A 481 6.86 5.53 29.37
N ASP A 482 5.75 5.84 28.70
CA ASP A 482 4.49 6.22 29.32
C ASP A 482 3.55 5.02 29.41
N PHE A 483 3.10 4.73 30.62
CA PHE A 483 2.14 3.68 30.94
C PHE A 483 0.78 4.30 31.27
N PRO A 484 -0.30 3.82 30.61
CA PRO A 484 -1.65 4.13 31.06
C PRO A 484 -1.95 3.44 32.40
N PRO A 485 -3.08 3.78 33.06
CA PRO A 485 -3.57 3.03 34.22
C PRO A 485 -3.69 1.53 33.91
N THR A 486 -3.33 0.68 34.87
CA THR A 486 -3.31 -0.76 34.66
C THR A 486 -4.73 -1.31 34.52
N PRO A 487 -4.98 -2.28 33.61
CA PRO A 487 -6.31 -2.87 33.45
C PRO A 487 -6.85 -3.47 34.74
N SER A 488 -5.98 -4.14 35.52
CA SER A 488 -6.36 -4.82 36.77
C SER A 488 -6.67 -3.86 37.93
N GLY A 489 -6.28 -2.58 37.83
CA GLY A 489 -6.32 -1.64 38.96
C GLY A 489 -5.32 -1.99 40.07
N GLN A 490 -4.34 -2.86 39.79
CA GLN A 490 -3.27 -3.26 40.70
C GLN A 490 -1.91 -2.90 40.09
N THR A 491 -0.87 -2.92 40.93
CA THR A 491 0.50 -2.79 40.45
C THR A 491 0.84 -3.95 39.51
N GLU A 492 1.37 -3.65 38.33
CA GLU A 492 1.81 -4.65 37.35
C GLU A 492 3.33 -4.62 37.20
N THR A 493 3.95 -5.79 37.05
CA THR A 493 5.39 -5.90 36.79
C THR A 493 5.63 -5.99 35.29
N TRP A 494 6.39 -5.03 34.77
CA TRP A 494 6.91 -5.02 33.41
C TRP A 494 8.38 -5.39 33.42
N TYR A 495 8.93 -5.79 32.28
CA TYR A 495 10.35 -6.09 32.15
C TYR A 495 10.98 -5.20 31.08
N LEU A 496 11.98 -4.43 31.48
CA LEU A 496 12.81 -3.63 30.59
C LEU A 496 14.08 -4.42 30.27
N THR A 497 14.32 -4.68 28.98
CA THR A 497 15.58 -5.26 28.50
C THR A 497 16.19 -4.33 27.47
N ILE A 498 17.50 -4.11 27.55
CA ILE A 498 18.24 -3.24 26.64
C ILE A 498 19.38 -4.04 26.01
N SER A 499 19.45 -4.06 24.68
CA SER A 499 20.60 -4.57 23.95
C SER A 499 21.25 -3.45 23.15
N SER A 500 22.51 -3.62 22.78
CA SER A 500 23.12 -2.82 21.72
C SER A 500 22.38 -3.07 20.40
N PHE A 501 22.53 -2.15 19.46
CA PHE A 501 21.98 -2.31 18.13
C PHE A 501 22.94 -3.12 17.25
N GLY A 502 22.57 -4.36 16.94
CA GLY A 502 23.36 -5.25 16.07
C GLY A 502 23.20 -5.00 14.57
N GLY A 503 22.31 -4.08 14.17
CA GLY A 503 21.87 -3.90 12.78
C GLY A 503 20.55 -4.63 12.46
N VAL A 504 19.95 -4.28 11.32
CA VAL A 504 18.70 -4.90 10.85
C VAL A 504 18.88 -6.41 10.67
N GLY A 505 18.02 -7.19 11.31
CA GLY A 505 18.05 -8.65 11.24
C GLY A 505 19.19 -9.31 12.03
N SER A 506 19.98 -8.53 12.75
CA SER A 506 21.09 -9.01 13.59
C SER A 506 20.81 -8.69 15.06
N ALA A 507 21.03 -9.68 15.93
CA ALA A 507 20.89 -9.48 17.36
C ALA A 507 22.09 -8.68 17.89
N GLY A 508 21.83 -7.76 18.80
CA GLY A 508 22.88 -7.06 19.54
C GLY A 508 23.35 -7.82 20.76
N GLU A 509 24.37 -7.28 21.42
CA GLU A 509 24.84 -7.74 22.72
C GLU A 509 23.92 -7.20 23.82
N GLU A 510 23.58 -8.03 24.80
CA GLU A 510 22.79 -7.57 25.95
C GLU A 510 23.59 -6.55 26.77
N VAL A 511 22.97 -5.39 27.04
CA VAL A 511 23.56 -4.29 27.81
C VAL A 511 22.98 -4.26 29.21
N ALA A 512 21.65 -4.41 29.31
CA ALA A 512 20.94 -4.56 30.58
C ALA A 512 20.08 -5.82 30.51
N PRO A 513 20.21 -6.76 31.47
CA PRO A 513 19.36 -7.94 31.55
C PRO A 513 17.90 -7.52 31.80
N PRO A 514 16.91 -8.42 31.66
CA PRO A 514 15.51 -8.10 31.94
C PRO A 514 15.31 -7.58 33.38
N GLU A 515 15.10 -6.28 33.55
CA GLU A 515 14.89 -5.62 34.84
C GLU A 515 13.39 -5.45 35.14
N PRO A 516 12.91 -5.86 36.32
CA PRO A 516 11.51 -5.70 36.69
C PRO A 516 11.19 -4.23 37.01
N LEU A 517 10.20 -3.69 36.31
CA LEU A 517 9.65 -2.35 36.50
C LEU A 517 8.26 -2.47 37.14
N GLU A 518 8.11 -2.00 38.38
CA GLU A 518 6.81 -1.93 39.06
C GLU A 518 6.02 -0.70 38.57
N VAL A 519 4.94 -0.95 37.84
CA VAL A 519 4.04 0.10 37.33
C VAL A 519 2.84 0.22 38.27
N PRO A 520 2.63 1.38 38.94
CA PRO A 520 1.47 1.61 39.80
C PRO A 520 0.15 1.49 39.04
N ALA A 521 -0.94 1.28 39.77
CA ALA A 521 -2.28 1.12 39.20
C ALA A 521 -2.73 2.32 38.36
N GLU A 522 -2.33 3.54 38.74
CA GLU A 522 -2.60 4.78 38.02
C GLU A 522 -1.76 5.00 36.75
N GLY A 523 -0.78 4.12 36.47
CA GLY A 523 0.19 4.30 35.40
C GLY A 523 1.36 5.20 35.80
N GLY A 524 2.11 5.71 34.81
CA GLY A 524 3.27 6.55 35.09
C GLY A 524 4.20 6.75 33.89
N ALA A 525 5.19 7.62 34.03
CA ALA A 525 6.23 7.86 33.02
C ALA A 525 7.61 7.50 33.60
N PHE A 526 8.39 6.71 32.88
CA PHE A 526 9.68 6.19 33.34
C PHE A 526 10.77 6.47 32.32
N ALA A 527 11.95 6.90 32.78
CA ALA A 527 13.13 7.01 31.93
C ALA A 527 13.67 5.62 31.62
N VAL A 528 13.87 5.32 30.33
CA VAL A 528 14.44 4.04 29.89
C VAL A 528 15.94 3.98 30.18
N PHE A 529 16.65 5.09 29.94
CA PHE A 529 18.06 5.25 30.25
C PHE A 529 18.17 6.14 31.48
N ASP A 530 18.16 5.52 32.66
CA ASP A 530 18.20 6.26 33.93
C ASP A 530 19.52 7.05 34.03
N PRO A 531 19.47 8.40 34.10
CA PRO A 531 20.65 9.24 34.22
C PRO A 531 21.34 9.11 35.59
N GLU A 532 20.67 8.60 36.62
CA GLU A 532 21.23 8.44 37.96
C GLU A 532 21.85 7.04 38.20
N LEU A 533 21.62 6.10 37.28
CA LEU A 533 22.05 4.70 37.44
C LEU A 533 23.58 4.52 37.34
N TYR A 534 24.23 5.29 36.47
CA TYR A 534 25.67 5.22 36.21
C TYR A 534 26.34 6.60 36.27
N ASP A 535 27.56 6.66 36.78
CA ASP A 535 28.40 7.88 36.79
C ASP A 535 28.86 8.26 35.36
N ALA A 536 29.02 7.27 34.48
CA ALA A 536 29.34 7.46 33.06
C ALA A 536 28.08 7.78 32.24
N PRO A 537 28.20 8.55 31.13
CA PRO A 537 27.05 8.86 30.29
C PRO A 537 26.64 7.67 29.42
N TRP A 538 25.35 7.52 29.17
CA TRP A 538 24.85 6.59 28.14
C TRP A 538 25.31 7.04 26.74
N VAL A 539 26.12 6.22 26.08
CA VAL A 539 26.66 6.47 24.73
C VAL A 539 26.51 5.21 23.88
N GLY A 540 25.55 5.18 22.96
CA GLY A 540 25.37 4.02 22.09
C GLY A 540 24.13 4.06 21.19
N GLU A 541 24.02 3.01 20.37
CA GLU A 541 22.78 2.62 19.69
C GLU A 541 22.19 1.43 20.43
N TYR A 542 20.91 1.50 20.75
CA TYR A 542 20.22 0.50 21.56
C TYR A 542 18.93 0.05 20.90
N LEU A 543 18.60 -1.22 21.09
CA LEU A 543 17.27 -1.76 20.89
C LEU A 543 16.65 -2.01 22.27
N VAL A 544 15.61 -1.25 22.57
CA VAL A 544 14.90 -1.31 23.85
C VAL A 544 13.70 -2.23 23.69
N ARG A 545 13.50 -3.15 24.63
CA ARG A 545 12.27 -3.95 24.75
C ARG A 545 11.61 -3.70 26.10
N LEU A 546 10.34 -3.30 26.06
CA LEU A 546 9.44 -3.36 27.20
C LEU A 546 8.49 -4.54 27.00
N ARG A 547 8.59 -5.51 27.90
CA ARG A 547 7.71 -6.69 27.93
C ARG A 547 6.69 -6.53 29.04
N GLY A 548 5.42 -6.61 28.68
CA GLY A 548 4.30 -6.62 29.61
C GLY A 548 4.04 -7.99 30.21
N PRO A 549 3.24 -8.06 31.28
CA PRO A 549 2.94 -9.30 31.98
C PRO A 549 2.16 -10.32 31.12
N ARG A 550 1.51 -9.87 30.04
CA ARG A 550 0.71 -10.71 29.12
C ARG A 550 1.46 -11.01 27.81
N ASN A 551 2.78 -10.87 27.84
CA ASN A 551 3.70 -10.96 26.71
C ASN A 551 3.44 -9.90 25.62
N GLU A 552 2.87 -8.74 25.99
CA GLU A 552 2.93 -7.58 25.11
C GLU A 552 4.39 -7.16 24.94
N SER A 553 4.86 -7.01 23.71
CA SER A 553 6.25 -6.64 23.41
C SER A 553 6.25 -5.29 22.69
N PHE A 554 6.88 -4.30 23.31
CA PHE A 554 7.08 -2.97 22.74
C PHE A 554 8.57 -2.76 22.52
N ARG A 555 8.94 -2.44 21.29
CA ARG A 555 10.34 -2.22 20.92
C ARG A 555 10.56 -0.82 20.37
N HIS A 556 11.72 -0.27 20.67
CA HIS A 556 12.14 1.03 20.17
C HIS A 556 13.63 1.04 19.89
N GLU A 557 14.00 1.47 18.68
CA GLU A 557 15.38 1.76 18.32
C GLU A 557 15.70 3.17 18.80
N TYR A 558 16.81 3.32 19.53
CA TYR A 558 17.17 4.60 20.14
C TYR A 558 18.68 4.80 20.16
N ALA A 559 19.15 5.98 19.80
CA ALA A 559 20.56 6.35 19.88
C ALA A 559 20.71 7.60 20.75
N ILE A 560 21.60 7.52 21.73
CA ILE A 560 21.78 8.54 22.77
C ILE A 560 23.26 8.85 22.98
N VAL A 561 23.54 10.13 23.19
CA VAL A 561 24.77 10.63 23.81
C VAL A 561 24.35 11.53 24.96
N GLU A 562 24.25 10.95 26.16
CA GLU A 562 23.65 11.60 27.32
C GLU A 562 24.32 12.95 27.63
N GLY A 563 23.50 14.00 27.78
CA GLY A 563 23.96 15.34 28.14
C GLY A 563 24.77 16.06 27.06
N ALA A 564 24.80 15.56 25.82
CA ALA A 564 25.58 16.18 24.76
C ALA A 564 25.03 17.53 24.30
N HIS A 565 25.92 18.51 24.19
CA HIS A 565 25.62 19.84 23.67
C HIS A 565 26.34 20.06 22.34
N ALA A 566 25.56 20.24 21.27
CA ALA A 566 26.09 20.47 19.93
C ALA A 566 26.09 21.96 19.57
N ASN A 567 27.21 22.44 19.03
CA ASN A 567 27.32 23.76 18.39
C ASN A 567 27.69 23.58 16.92
N ILE A 568 26.80 24.00 16.03
CA ILE A 568 26.97 23.86 14.58
C ILE A 568 27.20 25.24 13.97
N ASN A 569 28.32 25.38 13.24
CA ASN A 569 28.72 26.63 12.62
C ASN A 569 29.00 26.42 11.12
N VAL A 570 28.07 26.87 10.26
CA VAL A 570 28.26 26.90 8.81
C VAL A 570 29.14 28.11 8.46
N ILE A 571 30.25 27.91 7.75
CA ILE A 571 31.18 28.98 7.39
C ILE A 571 30.69 29.70 6.12
N GLY A 572 30.59 31.03 6.17
CA GLY A 572 30.30 31.85 5.00
C GLY A 572 29.20 32.88 5.26
N ALA A 573 28.55 33.30 4.17
CA ALA A 573 27.47 34.29 4.22
C ALA A 573 26.15 33.71 4.75
N CYS A 574 25.85 32.45 4.43
CA CYS A 574 24.73 31.70 5.00
C CYS A 574 25.19 30.98 6.27
N ARG A 575 24.45 31.14 7.38
CA ARG A 575 24.73 30.41 8.63
C ARG A 575 23.75 29.26 8.90
N SER A 576 22.64 29.17 8.16
CA SER A 576 21.61 28.14 8.38
C SER A 576 21.88 26.80 7.69
N PHE A 577 22.49 26.80 6.50
CA PHE A 577 22.76 25.59 5.71
C PHE A 577 23.86 25.83 4.67
N ARG A 578 24.41 24.74 4.13
CA ARG A 578 25.52 24.78 3.18
C ARG A 578 25.10 25.30 1.81
N ILE A 579 25.89 26.19 1.22
CA ILE A 579 25.61 26.80 -0.08
C ILE A 579 26.80 26.62 -1.04
N PRO A 580 26.59 26.54 -2.36
CA PRO A 580 27.68 26.54 -3.33
C PRO A 580 28.64 27.74 -3.19
N SER A 581 29.94 27.47 -3.06
CA SER A 581 31.03 28.46 -2.98
C SER A 581 32.32 27.96 -3.65
N GLY A 582 32.85 28.72 -4.64
CA GLY A 582 34.23 28.71 -5.18
C GLY A 582 34.92 27.40 -5.64
N GLY A 583 34.41 26.23 -5.26
CA GLY A 583 35.05 24.92 -5.38
C GLY A 583 34.28 23.77 -4.71
N GLY A 584 33.15 24.04 -4.04
CA GLY A 584 32.25 23.03 -3.49
C GLY A 584 31.11 23.67 -2.70
N LEU A 585 30.55 22.98 -1.72
CA LEU A 585 29.63 23.55 -0.74
C LEU A 585 30.39 24.30 0.35
N SER A 586 29.75 25.22 1.06
CA SER A 586 30.36 25.88 2.22
C SER A 586 30.67 24.87 3.33
N GLU A 587 31.80 25.03 4.00
CA GLU A 587 32.23 24.15 5.08
C GLU A 587 31.36 24.32 6.31
N THR A 588 31.24 23.28 7.12
CA THR A 588 30.49 23.32 8.38
C THR A 588 31.28 22.63 9.47
N VAL A 589 31.32 23.24 10.65
CA VAL A 589 32.01 22.70 11.83
C VAL A 589 30.97 22.36 12.89
N LEU A 590 31.04 21.14 13.40
CA LEU A 590 30.33 20.72 14.61
C LEU A 590 31.35 20.62 15.76
N THR A 591 31.04 21.26 16.88
CA THR A 591 31.71 21.03 18.16
C THR A 591 30.70 20.40 19.12
N LEU A 592 30.97 19.18 19.56
CA LEU A 592 30.17 18.47 20.55
C LEU A 592 30.84 18.56 21.92
N ARG A 593 30.08 18.85 22.97
CA ARG A 593 30.60 18.98 24.34
C ARG A 593 29.80 18.15 25.35
N PRO A 594 30.46 17.57 26.37
CA PRO A 594 29.78 16.90 27.45
C PRO A 594 28.99 17.88 28.33
N GLY A 595 27.94 17.35 28.96
CA GLY A 595 27.18 18.02 30.02
C GLY A 595 27.81 17.75 31.38
N ASP A 596 27.03 17.22 32.31
CA ASP A 596 27.49 16.91 33.67
C ASP A 596 28.38 15.66 33.74
N LYS A 597 28.16 14.71 32.83
CA LYS A 597 28.96 13.48 32.71
C LYS A 597 29.97 13.59 31.58
N GLU A 598 31.22 13.20 31.82
CA GLU A 598 32.31 13.34 30.84
C GLU A 598 32.27 12.26 29.74
N PHE A 599 32.49 12.66 28.49
CA PHE A 599 32.80 11.78 27.36
C PHE A 599 33.84 12.43 26.44
N ILE A 600 34.51 11.62 25.63
CA ILE A 600 35.56 12.03 24.70
C ILE A 600 34.98 12.10 23.28
N VAL A 601 35.38 13.10 22.50
CA VAL A 601 34.94 13.31 21.11
C VAL A 601 36.15 13.36 20.19
N GLU A 602 36.20 12.47 19.20
CA GLU A 602 37.29 12.41 18.23
C GLU A 602 36.75 12.45 16.78
N PRO A 603 37.11 13.48 15.98
CA PRO A 603 37.88 14.68 16.35
C PRO A 603 37.06 15.69 17.17
N SER A 604 37.74 16.56 17.94
CA SER A 604 37.09 17.60 18.77
C SER A 604 36.29 18.63 17.96
N ASP A 605 36.78 18.94 16.75
CA ASP A 605 36.10 19.77 15.76
C ASP A 605 35.84 18.92 14.52
N VAL A 606 34.57 18.62 14.30
CA VAL A 606 34.11 17.76 13.21
C VAL A 606 33.81 18.65 12.01
N VAL A 607 34.71 18.63 11.02
CA VAL A 607 34.65 19.53 9.86
C VAL A 607 34.16 18.78 8.63
N VAL A 608 33.03 19.20 8.08
CA VAL A 608 32.56 18.76 6.77
C VAL A 608 33.13 19.71 5.72
N ARG A 609 34.09 19.22 4.93
CA ARG A 609 34.78 20.02 3.92
C ARG A 609 33.89 20.28 2.70
N ALA A 610 34.33 21.19 1.85
CA ALA A 610 33.54 21.65 0.70
C ALA A 610 33.11 20.55 -0.29
N LEU A 611 33.88 19.47 -0.40
CA LEU A 611 33.59 18.35 -1.30
C LEU A 611 32.98 17.13 -0.59
N GLU A 612 32.87 17.17 0.73
CA GLU A 612 32.43 16.03 1.54
C GLU A 612 30.93 16.14 1.86
N PRO A 613 30.18 15.02 1.83
CA PRO A 613 28.76 14.98 2.22
C PRO A 613 28.56 15.18 3.71
N ALA A 614 29.44 14.56 4.47
CA ALA A 614 29.38 14.43 5.91
C ALA A 614 30.80 14.20 6.44
N ALA A 615 30.94 14.31 7.75
CA ALA A 615 32.15 13.92 8.46
C ALA A 615 31.81 12.91 9.55
N ASN A 616 32.71 11.97 9.78
CA ASN A 616 32.56 10.99 10.84
C ASN A 616 33.16 11.55 12.13
N VAL A 617 32.53 11.22 13.26
CA VAL A 617 33.01 11.52 14.60
C VAL A 617 32.73 10.33 15.49
N VAL A 618 33.63 10.02 16.40
CA VAL A 618 33.43 8.98 17.40
C VAL A 618 33.28 9.64 18.74
N VAL A 619 32.22 9.28 19.46
CA VAL A 619 32.07 9.61 20.87
C VAL A 619 32.41 8.38 21.69
N SER A 620 33.22 8.54 22.73
CA SER A 620 33.61 7.43 23.61
C SER A 620 33.59 7.78 25.09
N THR A 621 33.41 6.77 25.93
CA THR A 621 33.46 6.87 27.39
C THR A 621 34.74 6.24 27.95
N GLU A 622 35.12 6.56 29.19
CA GLU A 622 36.25 5.89 29.87
C GLU A 622 35.99 4.38 30.10
N GLU A 623 34.71 4.00 30.21
CA GLU A 623 34.27 2.60 30.35
C GLU A 623 34.43 1.78 29.06
N GLY A 624 34.72 2.44 27.94
CA GLY A 624 35.05 1.80 26.67
C GLY A 624 33.92 1.79 25.64
N ASP A 625 32.78 2.40 25.94
CA ASP A 625 31.71 2.58 24.94
C ASP A 625 32.21 3.46 23.81
N GLN A 626 31.84 3.10 22.58
CA GLN A 626 32.18 3.87 21.39
C GLN A 626 30.98 3.94 20.46
N LEU A 627 30.57 5.16 20.14
CA LEU A 627 29.50 5.43 19.19
C LEU A 627 30.05 6.20 17.98
N PRO A 628 30.24 5.52 16.83
CA PRO A 628 30.55 6.21 15.57
C PRO A 628 29.31 6.91 15.03
N LEU A 629 29.44 8.22 14.86
CA LEU A 629 28.42 9.14 14.38
C LEU A 629 28.83 9.75 13.04
N ARG A 630 27.81 10.18 12.29
CA ARG A 630 27.94 10.85 11.01
C ARG A 630 27.26 12.21 11.08
N PHE A 631 28.06 13.26 10.99
CA PHE A 631 27.57 14.64 10.94
C PHE A 631 27.31 15.06 9.49
N SER A 632 26.04 15.21 9.14
CA SER A 632 25.55 15.43 7.76
C SER A 632 24.77 16.76 7.64
N PRO A 633 25.47 17.90 7.65
CA PRO A 633 24.83 19.21 7.57
C PRO A 633 24.06 19.40 6.26
N PRO A 634 22.95 20.15 6.29
CA PRO A 634 22.04 20.31 5.17
C PRO A 634 22.68 21.23 4.14
N SER A 635 22.26 21.09 2.90
CA SER A 635 22.68 21.96 1.81
C SER A 635 21.48 22.53 1.06
N LEU A 636 21.69 23.68 0.41
CA LEU A 636 20.76 24.21 -0.57
C LEU A 636 20.57 23.17 -1.67
N ALA A 637 19.32 22.78 -1.90
CA ALA A 637 18.94 21.95 -3.03
C ALA A 637 17.97 22.72 -3.92
N PHE A 638 18.07 22.56 -5.22
CA PHE A 638 17.18 23.17 -6.18
C PHE A 638 16.90 22.23 -7.35
N GLU A 639 15.73 22.41 -7.94
CA GLU A 639 15.30 21.70 -9.12
C GLU A 639 15.07 22.75 -10.21
N PHE A 640 15.96 22.76 -11.21
CA PHE A 640 15.91 23.70 -12.32
C PHE A 640 15.29 23.01 -13.54
N PRO A 641 14.15 23.48 -14.08
CA PRO A 641 13.50 22.82 -15.22
C PRO A 641 14.31 22.93 -16.52
N LEU A 642 14.57 21.77 -17.12
CA LEU A 642 15.29 21.63 -18.39
C LEU A 642 14.45 20.87 -19.42
N LEU A 643 14.70 21.11 -20.71
CA LEU A 643 14.11 20.34 -21.82
C LEU A 643 14.88 19.04 -22.09
N THR A 644 16.16 19.00 -21.71
CA THR A 644 17.04 17.85 -21.99
C THR A 644 16.80 16.69 -21.05
N GLU A 645 16.37 16.96 -19.82
CA GLU A 645 16.26 15.97 -18.75
C GLU A 645 15.08 16.31 -17.84
N PRO A 646 14.46 15.31 -17.19
CA PRO A 646 13.44 15.57 -16.20
C PRO A 646 14.00 16.41 -15.03
N PRO A 647 13.15 17.18 -14.34
CA PRO A 647 13.58 17.96 -13.19
C PRO A 647 14.19 17.06 -12.09
N MET A 648 15.39 17.37 -11.64
CA MET A 648 16.12 16.63 -10.59
C MET A 648 16.65 17.59 -9.51
N TRP A 649 16.67 17.13 -8.27
CA TRP A 649 17.28 17.87 -7.17
C TRP A 649 18.79 17.92 -7.33
N ARG A 650 19.33 19.13 -7.29
CA ARG A 650 20.74 19.44 -7.46
C ARG A 650 21.19 20.37 -6.34
N ALA A 651 22.45 20.26 -5.97
CA ALA A 651 23.11 21.21 -5.09
C ALA A 651 24.27 21.92 -5.82
N SER A 652 24.82 21.31 -6.87
CA SER A 652 25.85 21.93 -7.70
C SER A 652 25.27 22.96 -8.65
N ARG A 653 26.00 24.07 -8.84
CA ARG A 653 25.68 25.09 -9.85
C ARG A 653 25.63 24.46 -11.25
N LEU A 654 24.56 24.72 -11.99
CA LEU A 654 24.39 24.25 -13.36
C LEU A 654 25.11 25.17 -14.35
N THR A 655 25.55 24.58 -15.47
CA THR A 655 25.96 25.33 -16.67
C THR A 655 25.02 24.91 -17.79
N LEU A 656 24.27 25.85 -18.34
CA LEU A 656 23.18 25.55 -19.27
C LEU A 656 23.13 26.55 -20.43
N ARG A 657 22.60 26.11 -21.58
CA ARG A 657 22.36 26.98 -22.73
C ARG A 657 20.95 27.57 -22.62
N PRO A 658 20.71 28.79 -23.14
CA PRO A 658 19.38 29.39 -23.14
C PRO A 658 18.28 28.48 -23.71
N ARG A 659 18.63 27.64 -24.70
CA ARG A 659 17.71 26.71 -25.37
C ARG A 659 17.38 25.45 -24.57
N ASP A 660 18.15 25.15 -23.52
CA ASP A 660 17.93 23.94 -22.70
C ASP A 660 16.89 24.17 -21.60
N ILE A 661 16.45 25.41 -21.38
CA ILE A 661 15.54 25.78 -20.30
C ILE A 661 14.11 25.40 -20.66
N ASP A 662 13.43 24.63 -19.81
CA ASP A 662 11.99 24.43 -19.93
C ASP A 662 11.25 25.65 -19.36
N ILE A 663 10.67 26.43 -20.27
CA ILE A 663 9.94 27.65 -19.96
C ILE A 663 8.60 27.42 -19.25
N ARG A 664 8.05 26.21 -19.36
CA ARG A 664 6.76 25.83 -18.76
C ARG A 664 6.94 25.21 -17.37
N GLY A 665 8.16 24.79 -17.04
CA GLY A 665 8.48 24.18 -15.76
C GLY A 665 8.40 25.14 -14.56
N THR A 666 8.53 24.56 -13.37
CA THR A 666 8.54 25.28 -12.10
C THR A 666 9.91 25.14 -11.43
N LEU A 667 10.58 26.25 -11.15
CA LEU A 667 11.80 26.26 -10.34
C LEU A 667 11.41 25.95 -8.89
N ARG A 668 12.06 24.95 -8.30
CA ARG A 668 11.88 24.60 -6.88
C ARG A 668 13.20 24.75 -6.13
N ILE A 669 13.13 25.25 -4.91
CA ILE A 669 14.29 25.46 -4.05
C ILE A 669 13.94 24.99 -2.64
N ARG A 670 14.82 24.21 -2.04
CA ARG A 670 14.76 23.80 -0.64
C ARG A 670 15.98 24.36 0.08
N GLY A 671 15.71 25.24 1.04
CA GLY A 671 16.64 25.59 2.11
C GLY A 671 16.25 24.86 3.39
N ARG A 672 17.02 25.02 4.47
CA ARG A 672 16.55 24.61 5.80
C ARG A 672 15.83 25.77 6.49
N GLY A 673 14.62 25.51 6.96
CA GLY A 673 13.79 26.47 7.70
C GLY A 673 13.18 27.56 6.81
N GLU A 674 12.47 28.49 7.46
CA GLU A 674 11.88 29.63 6.76
C GLU A 674 12.96 30.61 6.26
N LEU A 675 12.84 31.03 5.00
CA LEU A 675 13.76 31.96 4.36
C LEU A 675 13.12 33.36 4.32
N GLY A 676 13.88 34.40 4.68
CA GLY A 676 13.40 35.77 4.59
C GLY A 676 13.37 36.28 3.14
N ASP A 677 12.20 36.71 2.65
CA ASP A 677 12.00 37.35 1.33
C ASP A 677 12.74 36.67 0.15
N PRO A 678 12.53 35.34 -0.07
CA PRO A 678 13.25 34.56 -1.06
C PRO A 678 12.90 34.96 -2.50
N LYS A 679 13.93 35.17 -3.33
CA LYS A 679 13.82 35.66 -4.71
C LYS A 679 14.79 34.98 -5.65
N ILE A 680 14.42 34.91 -6.92
CA ILE A 680 15.31 34.56 -8.01
C ILE A 680 15.58 35.79 -8.88
N THR A 681 16.84 36.05 -9.20
CA THR A 681 17.30 37.19 -9.99
C THR A 681 18.13 36.72 -11.16
N VAL A 682 17.68 37.04 -12.38
CA VAL A 682 18.44 36.84 -13.62
C VAL A 682 19.38 38.02 -13.82
N ARG A 683 20.66 37.75 -14.03
CA ARG A 683 21.70 38.76 -14.25
C ARG A 683 22.36 38.60 -15.60
N ASN A 684 22.69 39.71 -16.24
CA ASN A 684 23.47 39.70 -17.49
C ASN A 684 24.96 39.47 -17.22
N HIS A 685 25.78 39.41 -18.27
CA HIS A 685 27.23 39.23 -18.17
C HIS A 685 27.98 40.33 -17.40
N HIS A 686 27.40 41.52 -17.23
CA HIS A 686 27.94 42.59 -16.39
C HIS A 686 27.51 42.47 -14.91
N GLY A 687 26.74 41.44 -14.55
CA GLY A 687 26.20 41.23 -13.20
C GLY A 687 24.99 42.10 -12.85
N ALA A 688 24.48 42.92 -13.78
CA ALA A 688 23.31 43.75 -13.55
C ALA A 688 22.02 42.91 -13.57
N PRO A 689 21.09 43.13 -12.62
CA PRO A 689 19.82 42.39 -12.59
C PRO A 689 18.94 42.81 -13.77
N VAL A 690 18.50 41.82 -14.54
CA VAL A 690 17.60 41.99 -15.69
C VAL A 690 16.15 41.75 -15.26
N LYS A 691 15.92 40.75 -14.41
CA LYS A 691 14.60 40.36 -13.92
C LYS A 691 14.71 39.72 -12.54
N THR A 692 13.75 40.02 -11.67
CA THR A 692 13.63 39.38 -10.35
C THR A 692 12.20 38.89 -10.17
N ALA A 693 12.04 37.69 -9.62
CA ALA A 693 10.77 37.10 -9.22
C ALA A 693 10.83 36.62 -7.76
N ARG A 694 9.75 36.79 -7.00
CA ARG A 694 9.64 36.27 -5.63
C ARG A 694 9.25 34.79 -5.69
N LEU A 695 9.84 33.99 -4.80
CA LEU A 695 9.38 32.62 -4.57
C LEU A 695 8.31 32.59 -3.48
N ARG A 696 7.47 31.57 -3.51
CA ARG A 696 6.44 31.29 -2.50
C ARG A 696 6.59 29.85 -2.01
N SER A 697 6.22 29.56 -0.77
CA SER A 697 6.10 28.19 -0.27
C SER A 697 4.64 27.87 -0.01
N ASN A 698 4.25 26.63 -0.33
CA ASN A 698 2.91 26.08 -0.06
C ASN A 698 2.93 25.06 1.08
N ASP A 699 4.12 24.78 1.63
CA ASP A 699 4.43 23.72 2.59
C ASP A 699 5.20 24.29 3.79
N SER A 700 4.71 25.43 4.31
CA SER A 700 5.22 26.09 5.53
C SER A 700 6.73 26.33 5.54
N GLY A 701 7.28 26.75 4.39
CA GLY A 701 8.68 27.13 4.26
C GLY A 701 9.62 25.99 3.87
N LEU A 702 9.13 24.77 3.61
CA LEU A 702 9.97 23.63 3.21
C LEU A 702 10.46 23.73 1.75
N THR A 703 9.57 24.06 0.81
CA THR A 703 9.86 24.17 -0.62
C THR A 703 9.36 25.50 -1.18
N TYR A 704 10.29 26.29 -1.71
CA TYR A 704 10.00 27.55 -2.37
C TYR A 704 9.92 27.34 -3.89
N VAL A 705 8.86 27.88 -4.51
CA VAL A 705 8.56 27.68 -5.92
C VAL A 705 8.32 28.99 -6.65
N THR A 706 8.68 29.02 -7.94
CA THR A 706 8.25 30.05 -8.89
C THR A 706 8.16 29.48 -10.32
N PRO A 707 7.14 29.83 -11.12
CA PRO A 707 7.07 29.40 -12.51
C PRO A 707 8.20 29.99 -13.35
N MET A 708 8.83 29.19 -14.22
CA MET A 708 9.92 29.67 -15.09
C MET A 708 9.47 30.80 -16.01
N ALA A 709 8.22 30.76 -16.50
CA ALA A 709 7.61 31.80 -17.31
C ALA A 709 7.75 33.23 -16.74
N THR A 710 7.90 33.39 -15.42
CA THR A 710 8.09 34.69 -14.77
C THR A 710 9.45 35.34 -15.06
N ILE A 711 10.46 34.54 -15.41
CA ILE A 711 11.85 34.96 -15.66
C ILE A 711 12.35 34.62 -17.07
N VAL A 712 11.60 33.82 -17.83
CA VAL A 712 11.98 33.27 -19.15
C VAL A 712 12.34 34.31 -20.20
N SER A 713 11.58 35.41 -20.34
CA SER A 713 11.85 36.42 -21.37
C SER A 713 13.24 37.06 -21.23
N SER A 714 13.83 36.98 -20.03
CA SER A 714 15.14 37.53 -19.71
C SER A 714 16.23 36.47 -19.70
N THR A 715 15.93 35.18 -19.47
CA THR A 715 16.93 34.10 -19.52
C THR A 715 17.19 33.62 -20.95
N SER A 716 16.16 33.57 -21.81
CA SER A 716 16.27 33.04 -23.19
C SER A 716 16.95 34.01 -24.17
N MET A 717 16.99 35.31 -23.86
CA MET A 717 17.60 36.36 -24.71
C MET A 717 19.07 36.65 -24.36
N LEU A 718 19.62 36.01 -23.31
CA LEU A 718 21.01 36.25 -22.89
C LEU A 718 21.96 35.37 -23.70
N SER A 719 22.97 36.00 -24.32
CA SER A 719 24.13 35.29 -24.86
C SER A 719 25.07 34.78 -23.74
N SER A 720 25.10 35.51 -22.62
CA SER A 720 25.74 35.08 -21.36
C SER A 720 25.16 35.80 -20.14
N GLY A 721 25.09 35.09 -19.01
CA GLY A 721 24.55 35.59 -17.76
C GLY A 721 24.48 34.52 -16.67
N ARG A 722 23.75 34.79 -15.59
CA ARG A 722 23.53 33.82 -14.51
C ARG A 722 22.19 34.00 -13.82
N VAL A 723 21.73 32.98 -13.12
CA VAL A 723 20.51 32.97 -12.32
C VAL A 723 20.89 32.82 -10.85
N ASP A 724 20.64 33.88 -10.06
CA ASP A 724 20.99 33.94 -8.63
C ASP A 724 19.74 33.74 -7.76
N PHE A 725 19.86 32.90 -6.73
CA PHE A 725 18.91 32.82 -5.63
C PHE A 725 19.35 33.73 -4.48
N GLU A 726 18.42 34.53 -3.97
CA GLU A 726 18.66 35.56 -2.98
C GLU A 726 17.61 35.49 -1.85
N TRP A 727 18.05 35.56 -0.60
CA TRP A 727 17.18 35.57 0.58
C TRP A 727 17.88 36.27 1.76
N THR A 728 17.14 36.53 2.82
CA THR A 728 17.67 36.91 4.14
C THR A 728 17.76 35.66 5.00
N ASP A 729 18.97 35.32 5.43
CA ASP A 729 19.26 34.18 6.29
C ASP A 729 18.76 34.47 7.72
N PRO A 730 17.87 33.65 8.30
CA PRO A 730 17.27 33.95 9.60
C PRO A 730 18.28 33.92 10.75
N VAL A 731 19.33 33.10 10.66
CA VAL A 731 20.35 32.97 11.71
C VAL A 731 21.30 34.16 11.73
N SER A 732 21.75 34.64 10.57
CA SER A 732 22.71 35.76 10.50
C SER A 732 22.08 37.14 10.28
N ASP A 733 20.78 37.20 9.97
CA ASP A 733 20.04 38.40 9.54
C ASP A 733 20.75 39.17 8.39
N ARG A 734 21.33 38.40 7.46
CA ARG A 734 22.06 38.94 6.30
C ARG A 734 21.46 38.46 5.00
N ARG A 735 21.52 39.33 3.99
CA ARG A 735 21.17 38.96 2.62
C ARG A 735 22.26 38.06 2.04
N VAL A 736 21.85 36.87 1.60
CA VAL A 736 22.67 35.89 0.90
C VAL A 736 22.28 35.88 -0.58
N SER A 737 23.26 35.64 -1.46
CA SER A 737 23.05 35.53 -2.91
C SER A 737 23.94 34.40 -3.45
N VAL A 738 23.35 33.42 -4.13
CA VAL A 738 24.03 32.23 -4.65
C VAL A 738 23.66 32.03 -6.11
N ALA A 739 24.64 31.79 -6.98
CA ALA A 739 24.38 31.45 -8.38
C ALA A 739 23.94 29.98 -8.48
N LEU A 740 22.72 29.75 -8.98
CA LEU A 740 22.20 28.40 -9.23
C LEU A 740 22.58 27.88 -10.61
N ALA A 741 22.61 28.78 -11.60
CA ALA A 741 22.91 28.43 -12.98
C ALA A 741 23.71 29.51 -13.70
N ASP A 742 24.65 29.08 -14.53
CA ASP A 742 25.34 29.87 -15.54
C ASP A 742 24.71 29.67 -16.91
N ILE A 743 24.42 30.78 -17.58
CA ILE A 743 23.85 30.80 -18.91
C ILE A 743 24.95 31.19 -19.89
N HIS A 744 25.26 30.30 -20.83
CA HIS A 744 26.22 30.57 -21.91
C HIS A 744 25.70 30.06 -23.25
N SER A 745 25.85 30.86 -24.30
CA SER A 745 25.62 30.41 -25.68
C SER A 745 26.88 29.69 -26.19
N SER A 746 26.96 28.38 -25.96
CA SER A 746 27.99 27.49 -26.53
C SER A 746 27.38 26.49 -27.54
N ASP A 747 28.24 25.90 -28.36
CA ASP A 747 27.86 24.75 -29.18
C ASP A 747 27.56 23.52 -28.30
N ALA A 748 26.84 22.55 -28.87
CA ALA A 748 26.56 21.29 -28.21
C ALA A 748 27.82 20.43 -28.12
N GLU A 749 27.89 19.60 -27.08
CA GLU A 749 28.87 18.55 -26.98
C GLU A 749 28.65 17.54 -28.12
N GLU A 750 29.74 17.17 -28.80
CA GLU A 750 29.69 16.15 -29.85
C GLU A 750 30.08 14.79 -29.24
N LEU A 751 29.27 13.78 -29.54
CA LEU A 751 29.49 12.39 -29.13
C LEU A 751 29.86 11.55 -30.34
N SER A 752 30.92 10.77 -30.24
CA SER A 752 31.27 9.74 -31.21
C SER A 752 31.71 8.45 -30.53
N LEU A 753 31.41 7.32 -31.14
CA LEU A 753 31.88 6.01 -30.67
C LEU A 753 33.11 5.61 -31.50
N VAL A 754 34.23 5.36 -30.83
CA VAL A 754 35.47 4.88 -31.43
C VAL A 754 35.87 3.60 -30.70
N ASP A 755 35.86 2.49 -31.44
CA ASP A 755 35.99 1.13 -30.89
C ASP A 755 34.97 0.90 -29.75
N GLU A 756 35.42 0.75 -28.51
CA GLU A 756 34.58 0.51 -27.32
C GLU A 756 34.50 1.75 -26.41
N THR A 757 34.82 2.95 -26.93
CA THR A 757 34.92 4.18 -26.15
C THR A 757 34.11 5.31 -26.77
N ILE A 758 33.23 5.94 -25.98
CA ILE A 758 32.55 7.17 -26.36
C ILE A 758 33.51 8.35 -26.12
N VAL A 759 33.76 9.13 -27.16
CA VAL A 759 34.55 10.37 -27.10
C VAL A 759 33.60 11.57 -27.04
N VAL A 760 33.84 12.47 -26.09
CA VAL A 760 33.04 13.67 -25.83
C VAL A 760 33.86 14.91 -26.15
N SER A 761 33.48 15.65 -27.19
CA SER A 761 34.15 16.90 -27.60
C SER A 761 33.34 18.14 -27.22
N GLY A 762 34.00 19.26 -26.90
CA GLY A 762 33.34 20.52 -26.52
C GLY A 762 32.97 20.66 -25.03
N GLY A 763 33.35 19.69 -24.19
CA GLY A 763 33.03 19.68 -22.76
C GLY A 763 33.82 20.69 -21.90
N GLY A 764 35.07 20.97 -22.25
CA GLY A 764 36.00 21.73 -21.40
C GLY A 764 36.25 21.04 -20.05
N ASP A 765 36.52 21.80 -18.99
CA ASP A 765 36.78 21.27 -17.63
C ASP A 765 35.49 20.94 -16.84
N ARG A 766 34.33 20.85 -17.50
CA ARG A 766 33.05 20.60 -16.83
C ARG A 766 32.97 19.15 -16.33
N PRO A 767 32.34 18.91 -15.16
CA PRO A 767 32.05 17.55 -14.69
C PRO A 767 30.88 16.97 -15.50
N LEU A 768 31.21 16.25 -16.58
CA LEU A 768 30.22 15.66 -17.48
C LEU A 768 30.03 14.16 -17.21
N GLY A 769 28.82 13.70 -17.51
CA GLY A 769 28.45 12.30 -17.54
C GLY A 769 27.67 12.01 -18.82
N VAL A 770 27.59 10.73 -19.20
CA VAL A 770 26.79 10.27 -20.34
C VAL A 770 25.80 9.23 -19.86
N TRP A 771 24.52 9.45 -20.14
CA TRP A 771 23.52 8.39 -20.06
C TRP A 771 23.49 7.63 -21.38
N VAL A 772 23.57 6.30 -21.31
CA VAL A 772 23.61 5.44 -22.50
C VAL A 772 22.49 4.41 -22.42
N TRP A 773 21.61 4.41 -23.41
CA TRP A 773 20.55 3.42 -23.61
C TRP A 773 20.87 2.53 -24.81
N PRO A 774 20.63 1.21 -24.75
CA PRO A 774 20.64 0.37 -25.94
C PRO A 774 19.37 0.62 -26.77
N ALA A 775 19.51 1.04 -28.04
CA ALA A 775 18.35 1.29 -28.91
C ALA A 775 17.58 0.01 -29.25
N THR A 776 18.26 -1.13 -29.23
CA THR A 776 17.71 -2.47 -29.46
C THR A 776 17.00 -3.03 -28.22
N ALA A 777 17.14 -2.41 -27.04
CA ALA A 777 16.45 -2.80 -25.82
C ALA A 777 15.84 -1.59 -25.09
N PRO A 778 14.78 -0.97 -25.63
CA PRO A 778 14.15 0.24 -25.07
C PRO A 778 13.56 0.07 -23.65
N TRP A 779 13.38 -1.17 -23.18
CA TRP A 779 12.96 -1.50 -21.81
C TRP A 779 14.12 -1.45 -20.80
N ALA A 780 15.37 -1.50 -21.27
CA ALA A 780 16.53 -1.50 -20.38
C ALA A 780 16.81 -0.07 -19.87
N PRO A 781 17.13 0.10 -18.57
CA PRO A 781 17.47 1.40 -18.02
C PRO A 781 18.77 1.93 -18.61
N ALA A 782 18.92 3.26 -18.66
CA ALA A 782 20.18 3.88 -19.07
C ALA A 782 21.31 3.53 -18.09
N ARG A 783 22.52 3.39 -18.61
CA ARG A 783 23.75 3.42 -17.80
C ARG A 783 24.23 4.85 -17.65
N ALA A 784 24.40 5.31 -16.41
CA ALA A 784 25.05 6.59 -16.12
C ALA A 784 26.56 6.37 -16.03
N LEU A 785 27.31 6.87 -17.00
CA LEU A 785 28.76 6.66 -17.10
C LEU A 785 29.50 8.00 -16.94
N PRO A 786 30.51 8.10 -16.05
CA PRO A 786 31.26 9.33 -15.85
C PRO A 786 32.22 9.61 -17.02
N VAL A 787 32.32 10.86 -17.45
CA VAL A 787 33.32 11.27 -18.46
C VAL A 787 34.66 11.55 -17.79
N THR A 788 35.70 10.84 -18.22
CA THR A 788 37.07 11.02 -17.73
C THR A 788 37.97 11.43 -18.90
N GLU A 789 38.65 12.58 -18.79
CA GLU A 789 39.54 13.10 -19.83
C GLU A 789 38.87 13.18 -21.23
N GLY A 790 37.56 13.49 -21.26
CA GLY A 790 36.79 13.58 -22.51
C GLY A 790 36.40 12.22 -23.12
N SER A 791 36.52 11.12 -22.36
CA SER A 791 36.20 9.77 -22.84
C SER A 791 35.39 8.96 -21.82
N VAL A 792 34.66 7.96 -22.31
CA VAL A 792 33.88 7.00 -21.52
C VAL A 792 34.09 5.61 -22.10
N LYS A 793 34.62 4.67 -21.30
CA LYS A 793 34.72 3.27 -21.71
C LYS A 793 33.38 2.57 -21.55
N LEU A 794 32.91 1.87 -22.59
CA LEU A 794 31.68 1.09 -22.52
C LEU A 794 31.87 -0.17 -21.65
N PRO A 795 30.88 -0.50 -20.80
CA PRO A 795 30.77 -1.83 -20.20
C PRO A 795 30.60 -2.92 -21.28
N SER A 796 31.03 -4.14 -20.96
CA SER A 796 30.89 -5.33 -21.82
C SER A 796 29.47 -5.51 -22.36
N SER A 797 28.45 -5.30 -21.53
CA SER A 797 27.03 -5.43 -21.89
C SER A 797 26.55 -4.42 -22.95
N LEU A 798 27.30 -3.34 -23.20
CA LEU A 798 26.95 -2.31 -24.18
C LEU A 798 27.85 -2.38 -25.43
N VAL A 799 28.84 -3.27 -25.47
CA VAL A 799 29.67 -3.52 -26.65
C VAL A 799 28.95 -4.51 -27.56
N ASN A 800 28.89 -4.21 -28.86
CA ASN A 800 28.12 -4.98 -29.86
C ASN A 800 26.62 -5.11 -29.51
N ALA A 801 26.07 -4.15 -28.77
CA ALA A 801 24.67 -4.14 -28.36
C ALA A 801 23.72 -3.54 -29.42
N GLY A 802 24.20 -3.34 -30.66
CA GLY A 802 23.51 -2.53 -31.66
C GLY A 802 23.54 -1.05 -31.31
N ASN A 803 22.87 -0.23 -32.12
CA ASN A 803 22.85 1.23 -31.94
C ASN A 803 22.61 1.63 -30.48
N LEU A 804 23.42 2.55 -29.96
CA LEU A 804 23.25 3.14 -28.64
C LEU A 804 22.63 4.52 -28.79
N ILE A 805 21.82 4.94 -27.83
CA ILE A 805 21.37 6.32 -27.69
C ILE A 805 22.13 6.90 -26.51
N ALA A 806 22.85 7.98 -26.71
CA ALA A 806 23.71 8.60 -25.70
C ALA A 806 23.35 10.07 -25.49
N GLN A 807 23.34 10.50 -24.24
CA GLN A 807 23.03 11.87 -23.87
C GLN A 807 24.00 12.39 -22.81
N VAL A 808 24.63 13.55 -23.08
CA VAL A 808 25.48 14.24 -22.11
C VAL A 808 24.63 14.97 -21.07
N HIS A 809 25.06 14.90 -19.81
CA HIS A 809 24.50 15.68 -18.71
C HIS A 809 25.61 16.25 -17.82
N THR A 810 25.27 17.26 -17.01
CA THR A 810 26.18 17.78 -15.98
C THR A 810 26.01 16.96 -14.71
N VAL A 811 27.10 16.37 -14.23
CA VAL A 811 27.13 15.59 -12.99
C VAL A 811 27.00 16.53 -11.80
N ASP A 812 26.18 16.15 -10.83
CA ASP A 812 26.18 16.78 -9.51
C ASP A 812 27.09 15.98 -8.59
N ARG A 813 28.10 16.63 -8.01
CA ARG A 813 29.03 15.96 -7.09
C ARG A 813 28.45 15.75 -5.69
N PHE A 814 27.30 16.37 -5.41
CA PHE A 814 26.66 16.45 -4.10
C PHE A 814 25.27 15.81 -4.08
N MET A 815 24.85 15.19 -5.19
CA MET A 815 23.57 14.49 -5.33
C MET A 815 23.73 13.28 -6.25
N THR A 816 23.03 12.19 -5.96
CA THR A 816 22.89 11.07 -6.89
C THR A 816 21.81 11.42 -7.92
N LEU A 817 22.21 11.61 -9.17
CA LEU A 817 21.28 11.85 -10.27
C LEU A 817 20.75 10.53 -10.82
N ILE A 818 19.44 10.43 -10.98
CA ILE A 818 18.78 9.24 -11.51
C ILE A 818 18.70 9.36 -13.03
N ALA A 819 19.12 8.33 -13.75
CA ALA A 819 19.04 8.33 -15.20
C ALA A 819 17.58 8.44 -15.66
N PRO A 820 17.26 9.28 -16.67
CA PRO A 820 15.90 9.38 -17.19
C PRO A 820 15.37 8.04 -17.69
N VAL A 821 14.05 7.87 -17.62
CA VAL A 821 13.39 6.64 -18.12
C VAL A 821 13.57 6.51 -19.63
N SER A 822 13.52 7.63 -20.35
CA SER A 822 13.69 7.68 -21.80
C SER A 822 14.68 8.77 -22.20
N PRO A 823 15.37 8.62 -23.36
CA PRO A 823 16.26 9.65 -23.88
C PRO A 823 15.53 10.98 -24.13
N GLY A 824 16.21 12.11 -23.88
CA GLY A 824 15.70 13.44 -24.21
C GLY A 824 15.87 13.80 -25.68
N GLU A 825 15.29 14.93 -26.10
CA GLU A 825 15.28 15.38 -27.51
C GLU A 825 16.68 15.59 -28.12
N ASN A 826 17.69 15.86 -27.27
CA ASN A 826 19.07 16.11 -27.69
C ASN A 826 19.96 14.87 -27.62
N ALA A 827 19.40 13.68 -27.36
CA ALA A 827 20.17 12.44 -27.36
C ALA A 827 20.65 12.08 -28.78
N VAL A 828 21.85 11.51 -28.88
CA VAL A 828 22.51 11.17 -30.14
C VAL A 828 22.54 9.65 -30.31
N VAL A 829 22.26 9.17 -31.52
CA VAL A 829 22.43 7.75 -31.86
C VAL A 829 23.90 7.49 -32.24
N LEU A 830 24.53 6.55 -31.54
CA LEU A 830 25.86 6.03 -31.82
C LEU A 830 25.73 4.66 -32.48
N GLU A 831 26.19 4.55 -33.72
CA GLU A 831 26.08 3.31 -34.50
C GLU A 831 27.14 2.29 -34.09
N GLN A 832 26.72 1.04 -33.88
CA GLN A 832 27.58 -0.13 -33.67
C GLN A 832 26.84 -1.40 -34.10
N PRO A 833 27.54 -2.51 -34.40
CA PRO A 833 26.89 -3.77 -34.79
C PRO A 833 26.22 -4.50 -33.60
N GLY A 834 25.44 -5.53 -33.93
CA GLY A 834 24.85 -6.48 -32.99
C GLY A 834 23.53 -6.03 -32.35
N HIS A 835 23.18 -6.64 -31.23
CA HIS A 835 21.97 -6.38 -30.46
C HIS A 835 22.22 -6.60 -28.97
N PHE A 836 21.42 -5.97 -28.11
CA PHE A 836 21.60 -6.08 -26.66
C PHE A 836 21.27 -7.50 -26.17
N GLU A 837 22.24 -8.17 -25.55
CA GLU A 837 22.11 -9.50 -24.95
C GLU A 837 21.75 -9.37 -23.46
N GLY A 838 20.50 -9.69 -23.11
CA GLY A 838 20.02 -9.73 -21.72
C GLY A 838 19.96 -11.15 -21.16
N SER A 839 19.67 -11.27 -19.86
CA SER A 839 19.47 -12.57 -19.20
C SER A 839 18.17 -13.28 -19.60
N ASP A 840 17.20 -12.55 -20.13
CA ASP A 840 15.91 -13.07 -20.59
C ASP A 840 15.96 -13.41 -22.10
N PRO A 841 15.81 -14.70 -22.48
CA PRO A 841 15.84 -15.12 -23.88
C PRO A 841 14.75 -14.48 -24.75
N ALA A 842 13.56 -14.20 -24.21
CA ALA A 842 12.47 -13.60 -24.95
C ALA A 842 12.75 -12.13 -25.28
N LEU A 843 13.33 -11.40 -24.32
CA LEU A 843 13.81 -10.03 -24.55
C LEU A 843 15.03 -9.99 -25.48
N GLY A 844 15.91 -10.99 -25.42
CA GLY A 844 17.01 -11.14 -26.39
C GLY A 844 16.51 -11.33 -27.83
N ALA A 845 15.50 -12.17 -28.04
CA ALA A 845 14.89 -12.34 -29.36
C ALA A 845 14.20 -11.05 -29.87
N LEU A 846 13.56 -10.30 -28.96
CA LEU A 846 12.97 -9.00 -29.30
C LEU A 846 14.05 -7.96 -29.65
N SER A 847 15.20 -8.00 -28.97
CA SER A 847 16.36 -7.16 -29.25
C SER A 847 16.94 -7.42 -30.64
N ALA A 848 17.10 -8.69 -31.02
CA ALA A 848 17.51 -9.10 -32.37
C ALA A 848 16.51 -8.66 -33.45
N PHE A 849 15.20 -8.73 -33.17
CA PHE A 849 14.16 -8.20 -34.06
C PHE A 849 14.30 -6.68 -34.27
N LEU A 850 14.55 -5.91 -33.20
CA LEU A 850 14.75 -4.47 -33.28
C LEU A 850 16.05 -4.08 -34.00
N ALA A 851 17.08 -4.90 -33.90
CA ALA A 851 18.31 -4.77 -34.69
C ALA A 851 18.11 -5.13 -36.18
N GLY A 852 16.97 -5.73 -36.55
CA GLY A 852 16.69 -6.21 -37.91
C GLY A 852 17.38 -7.53 -38.26
N GLU A 853 17.88 -8.28 -37.27
CA GLU A 853 18.47 -9.61 -37.48
C GLU A 853 17.40 -10.69 -37.68
N THR A 854 16.18 -10.46 -37.18
CA THR A 854 15.02 -11.33 -37.36
C THR A 854 13.80 -10.53 -37.86
N GLU A 855 12.94 -11.16 -38.66
CA GLU A 855 11.67 -10.55 -39.12
C GLU A 855 10.47 -10.91 -38.23
N GLU A 856 10.62 -11.93 -37.38
CA GLU A 856 9.55 -12.44 -36.52
C GLU A 856 9.70 -11.95 -35.08
N VAL A 857 8.60 -11.47 -34.51
CA VAL A 857 8.50 -11.06 -33.10
C VAL A 857 8.10 -12.27 -32.28
N SER A 858 8.79 -12.50 -31.16
CA SER A 858 8.41 -13.54 -30.19
C SER A 858 6.99 -13.33 -29.67
N ALA A 859 6.23 -14.42 -29.52
CA ALA A 859 4.87 -14.42 -28.99
C ALA A 859 4.81 -14.76 -27.48
N SER A 860 5.96 -14.71 -26.79
CA SER A 860 6.02 -14.99 -25.34
C SER A 860 5.14 -14.02 -24.54
N GLU A 861 4.37 -14.55 -23.60
CA GLU A 861 3.46 -13.75 -22.75
C GLU A 861 4.23 -12.70 -21.93
N SER A 862 5.42 -13.08 -21.44
CA SER A 862 6.30 -12.23 -20.62
C SER A 862 6.73 -10.90 -21.27
N ILE A 863 6.73 -10.81 -22.61
CA ILE A 863 7.14 -9.59 -23.33
C ILE A 863 5.96 -8.76 -23.86
N MET A 864 4.72 -9.25 -23.71
CA MET A 864 3.51 -8.53 -24.15
C MET A 864 3.42 -7.09 -23.60
N PRO A 865 3.76 -6.80 -22.33
CA PRO A 865 3.75 -5.42 -21.84
C PRO A 865 4.72 -4.50 -22.59
N VAL A 866 5.92 -5.01 -22.89
CA VAL A 866 6.96 -4.28 -23.63
C VAL A 866 6.52 -4.01 -25.06
N LEU A 867 5.86 -4.99 -25.71
CA LEU A 867 5.30 -4.81 -27.06
C LEU A 867 4.26 -3.68 -27.11
N TRP A 868 3.42 -3.56 -26.08
CA TRP A 868 2.46 -2.45 -25.96
C TRP A 868 3.14 -1.10 -25.79
N ASP A 869 4.15 -1.04 -24.93
CA ASP A 869 4.95 0.17 -24.72
C ASP A 869 5.58 0.62 -26.05
N MET A 870 6.17 -0.32 -26.80
CA MET A 870 6.83 -0.03 -28.08
C MET A 870 5.88 0.51 -29.15
N VAL A 871 4.70 -0.09 -29.32
CA VAL A 871 3.72 0.37 -30.33
C VAL A 871 3.09 1.70 -29.91
N THR A 872 2.95 1.94 -28.60
CA THR A 872 2.34 3.17 -28.07
C THR A 872 3.31 4.36 -28.09
N THR A 873 4.58 4.13 -27.77
CA THR A 873 5.65 5.14 -27.79
C THR A 873 6.19 5.41 -29.19
N GLY A 874 5.89 4.54 -30.16
CA GLY A 874 6.34 4.67 -31.54
C GLY A 874 7.73 4.09 -31.81
N VAL A 875 8.36 3.44 -30.82
CA VAL A 875 9.59 2.65 -31.03
C VAL A 875 9.34 1.59 -32.11
N ALA A 876 8.21 0.87 -32.01
CA ALA A 876 7.73 0.06 -33.13
C ALA A 876 6.88 0.93 -34.06
N SER A 877 7.30 1.08 -35.31
CA SER A 877 6.62 1.90 -36.33
C SER A 877 6.64 1.22 -37.69
N GLY A 878 5.72 1.61 -38.59
CA GLY A 878 5.66 1.06 -39.94
C GLY A 878 5.44 -0.46 -39.94
N GLU A 879 6.39 -1.22 -40.47
CA GLU A 879 6.29 -2.69 -40.57
C GLU A 879 6.45 -3.39 -39.23
N SER A 880 7.32 -2.91 -38.33
CA SER A 880 7.51 -3.54 -37.02
C SER A 880 6.25 -3.44 -36.17
N ALA A 881 5.55 -2.30 -36.21
CA ALA A 881 4.24 -2.15 -35.56
C ALA A 881 3.19 -3.12 -36.12
N LYS A 882 3.22 -3.45 -37.42
CA LYS A 882 2.30 -4.45 -38.00
C LYS A 882 2.63 -5.85 -37.50
N SER A 883 3.90 -6.23 -37.42
CA SER A 883 4.34 -7.51 -36.88
C SER A 883 3.90 -7.68 -35.42
N VAL A 884 4.07 -6.64 -34.59
CA VAL A 884 3.60 -6.65 -33.20
C VAL A 884 2.08 -6.78 -33.11
N ARG A 885 1.31 -6.03 -33.91
CA ARG A 885 -0.16 -6.14 -33.93
C ARG A 885 -0.64 -7.54 -34.35
N LYS A 886 0.09 -8.21 -35.25
CA LYS A 886 -0.19 -9.59 -35.63
C LYS A 886 -0.01 -10.54 -34.44
N VAL A 887 1.03 -10.36 -33.62
CA VAL A 887 1.22 -11.12 -32.37
C VAL A 887 0.03 -10.93 -31.43
N PHE A 888 -0.42 -9.69 -31.21
CA PHE A 888 -1.60 -9.42 -30.37
C PHE A 888 -2.86 -10.13 -30.87
N SER A 889 -3.14 -10.04 -32.18
CA SER A 889 -4.32 -10.69 -32.76
C SER A 889 -4.29 -12.22 -32.69
N SER A 890 -3.10 -12.82 -32.61
CA SER A 890 -2.91 -14.27 -32.51
C SER A 890 -2.98 -14.76 -31.06
N ASN A 891 -2.74 -13.88 -30.08
CA ASN A 891 -2.70 -14.20 -28.66
C ASN A 891 -3.49 -13.15 -27.85
N PRO A 892 -4.84 -13.08 -28.03
CA PRO A 892 -5.63 -11.96 -27.53
C PRO A 892 -5.68 -11.83 -26.00
N SER A 893 -5.76 -12.94 -25.26
CA SER A 893 -5.75 -12.92 -23.79
C SER A 893 -4.40 -12.42 -23.26
N ALA A 894 -3.29 -13.03 -23.69
CA ALA A 894 -1.94 -12.60 -23.31
C ALA A 894 -1.66 -11.13 -23.69
N ALA A 895 -2.15 -10.67 -24.84
CA ALA A 895 -2.06 -9.26 -25.21
C ALA A 895 -2.88 -8.36 -24.29
N LEU A 896 -4.09 -8.76 -23.90
CA LEU A 896 -4.93 -7.97 -23.00
C LEU A 896 -4.33 -7.91 -21.58
N THR A 897 -3.90 -9.04 -21.04
CA THR A 897 -3.17 -9.10 -19.77
C THR A 897 -1.91 -8.24 -19.83
N GLY A 898 -1.10 -8.38 -20.89
CA GLY A 898 0.11 -7.59 -21.09
C GLY A 898 -0.15 -6.08 -21.20
N LEU A 899 -1.30 -5.66 -21.74
CA LEU A 899 -1.68 -4.25 -21.77
C LEU A 899 -1.88 -3.71 -20.35
N SER A 900 -2.55 -4.48 -19.48
CA SER A 900 -2.75 -4.09 -18.08
C SER A 900 -1.43 -3.93 -17.33
N GLU A 901 -0.40 -4.67 -17.73
CA GLU A 901 0.93 -4.66 -17.10
C GLU A 901 1.93 -3.67 -17.72
N SER A 902 1.53 -3.03 -18.82
CA SER A 902 2.35 -2.07 -19.59
C SER A 902 2.41 -0.68 -18.93
N LEU A 903 3.23 0.21 -19.50
CA LEU A 903 3.31 1.64 -19.17
C LEU A 903 2.30 2.48 -19.98
N VAL A 904 1.41 1.85 -20.74
CA VAL A 904 0.33 2.56 -21.45
C VAL A 904 -0.63 3.19 -20.42
N PRO A 905 -0.83 4.53 -20.45
CA PRO A 905 -1.73 5.20 -19.52
C PRO A 905 -3.15 4.63 -19.56
N ALA A 906 -3.82 4.52 -18.42
CA ALA A 906 -5.15 3.88 -18.31
C ALA A 906 -6.15 4.45 -19.33
N GLY A 907 -6.25 5.78 -19.41
CA GLY A 907 -7.14 6.46 -20.35
C GLY A 907 -6.82 6.27 -21.83
N LYS A 908 -5.68 5.64 -22.17
CA LYS A 908 -5.30 5.24 -23.54
C LYS A 908 -5.51 3.76 -23.81
N GLN A 909 -5.62 2.92 -22.79
CA GLN A 909 -5.75 1.46 -22.95
C GLN A 909 -6.98 1.07 -23.79
N PRO A 910 -8.20 1.61 -23.57
CA PRO A 910 -9.35 1.27 -24.39
C PRO A 910 -9.15 1.61 -25.88
N GLY A 911 -8.52 2.75 -26.16
CA GLY A 911 -8.13 3.15 -27.52
C GLY A 911 -7.17 2.16 -28.16
N ARG A 912 -6.18 1.65 -27.40
CA ARG A 912 -5.23 0.62 -27.87
C ARG A 912 -5.88 -0.73 -28.14
N VAL A 913 -6.84 -1.16 -27.31
CA VAL A 913 -7.62 -2.38 -27.54
C VAL A 913 -8.53 -2.27 -28.78
N VAL A 914 -9.09 -1.08 -29.03
CA VAL A 914 -9.83 -0.81 -30.26
C VAL A 914 -8.90 -0.82 -31.47
N GLU A 915 -7.79 -0.07 -31.41
CA GLU A 915 -6.84 0.09 -32.53
C GLU A 915 -6.16 -1.22 -32.95
N SER A 916 -5.85 -2.09 -31.99
CA SER A 916 -5.29 -3.43 -32.26
C SER A 916 -6.32 -4.43 -32.79
N GLY A 917 -7.61 -4.12 -32.69
CA GLY A 917 -8.71 -5.01 -33.06
C GLY A 917 -9.10 -6.03 -31.98
N LEU A 918 -8.44 -6.00 -30.81
CA LEU A 918 -8.71 -6.92 -29.69
C LEU A 918 -10.14 -6.86 -29.18
N VAL A 919 -10.85 -5.72 -29.34
CA VAL A 919 -12.29 -5.62 -28.99
C VAL A 919 -13.19 -6.69 -29.64
N ARG A 920 -12.70 -7.34 -30.70
CA ARG A 920 -13.39 -8.40 -31.47
C ARG A 920 -12.92 -9.81 -31.12
N ALA A 921 -11.98 -9.95 -30.21
CA ALA A 921 -11.46 -11.23 -29.75
C ALA A 921 -12.25 -11.73 -28.53
N ARG A 922 -12.23 -13.04 -28.31
CA ARG A 922 -12.60 -13.63 -27.02
C ARG A 922 -11.38 -13.62 -26.11
N PHE A 923 -11.63 -13.52 -24.82
CA PHE A 923 -10.61 -13.52 -23.80
C PHE A 923 -10.86 -14.71 -22.86
N GLU A 924 -9.83 -15.14 -22.18
CA GLU A 924 -9.88 -16.20 -21.17
C GLU A 924 -8.95 -15.75 -20.05
N ALA A 925 -9.40 -15.86 -18.80
CA ALA A 925 -8.60 -15.51 -17.63
C ALA A 925 -7.51 -16.56 -17.37
N GLY A 926 -6.30 -16.11 -17.07
CA GLY A 926 -5.25 -16.96 -16.55
C GLY A 926 -5.54 -17.42 -15.12
N VAL A 927 -4.87 -18.50 -14.67
CA VAL A 927 -4.97 -18.95 -13.28
C VAL A 927 -4.22 -17.95 -12.38
N GLY A 928 -4.92 -17.28 -11.46
CA GLY A 928 -4.30 -16.44 -10.41
C GLY A 928 -3.92 -15.01 -10.79
N THR A 929 -4.43 -14.47 -11.91
CA THR A 929 -4.09 -13.11 -12.39
C THR A 929 -4.73 -12.03 -11.52
N HIS A 930 -3.89 -11.22 -10.85
CA HIS A 930 -4.31 -9.95 -10.25
C HIS A 930 -4.17 -8.85 -11.32
N HIS A 931 -5.27 -8.21 -11.71
CA HIS A 931 -5.29 -7.26 -12.82
C HIS A 931 -5.08 -5.82 -12.36
N ARG A 932 -4.11 -5.10 -12.95
CA ARG A 932 -3.85 -3.68 -12.65
C ARG A 932 -4.93 -2.74 -13.19
N ALA A 933 -5.69 -3.20 -14.18
CA ALA A 933 -6.82 -2.51 -14.78
C ALA A 933 -8.09 -3.35 -14.53
N PRO A 934 -8.97 -2.92 -13.61
CA PRO A 934 -10.16 -3.68 -13.22
C PRO A 934 -11.02 -4.16 -14.39
N TRP A 935 -11.22 -3.32 -15.40
CA TRP A 935 -12.08 -3.65 -16.55
C TRP A 935 -11.54 -4.74 -17.47
N ILE A 936 -10.21 -4.87 -17.55
CA ILE A 936 -9.55 -5.96 -18.29
C ILE A 936 -9.83 -7.29 -17.59
N GLY A 937 -9.68 -7.33 -16.25
CA GLY A 937 -10.01 -8.51 -15.46
C GLY A 937 -11.47 -8.94 -15.63
N VAL A 938 -12.40 -7.99 -15.67
CA VAL A 938 -13.82 -8.29 -15.92
C VAL A 938 -14.05 -8.92 -17.30
N LEU A 939 -13.42 -8.42 -18.36
CA LEU A 939 -13.56 -9.02 -19.71
C LEU A 939 -12.99 -10.43 -19.79
N GLU A 940 -11.86 -10.69 -19.13
CA GLU A 940 -11.28 -12.03 -19.04
C GLU A 940 -12.16 -12.99 -18.23
N LEU A 941 -12.70 -12.54 -17.08
CA LEU A 941 -13.63 -13.32 -16.27
C LEU A 941 -14.94 -13.62 -17.01
N LEU A 942 -15.50 -12.66 -17.76
CA LEU A 942 -16.66 -12.89 -18.64
C LEU A 942 -16.36 -13.91 -19.72
N GLY A 943 -15.14 -13.86 -20.29
CA GLY A 943 -14.64 -14.83 -21.24
C GLY A 943 -14.47 -16.24 -20.65
N SER A 944 -13.90 -16.37 -19.45
CA SER A 944 -13.81 -17.64 -18.72
C SER A 944 -15.19 -18.19 -18.37
N LEU A 945 -16.13 -17.33 -17.96
CA LEU A 945 -17.51 -17.70 -17.71
C LEU A 945 -18.18 -18.25 -18.98
N ASP A 946 -17.92 -17.64 -20.15
CA ASP A 946 -18.35 -18.15 -21.44
C ASP A 946 -17.76 -19.53 -21.72
N ALA A 947 -16.43 -19.67 -21.61
CA ALA A 947 -15.72 -20.91 -21.92
C ALA A 947 -16.21 -22.10 -21.07
N MET A 948 -16.55 -21.88 -19.79
CA MET A 948 -17.01 -22.94 -18.89
C MET A 948 -18.52 -23.19 -18.90
N THR A 949 -19.31 -22.42 -19.66
CA THR A 949 -20.77 -22.54 -19.68
C THR A 949 -21.27 -23.10 -21.01
N GLY A 950 -22.12 -24.13 -20.97
CA GLY A 950 -22.80 -24.68 -22.15
C GLY A 950 -23.86 -23.75 -22.72
N ALA A 951 -24.39 -24.08 -23.91
CA ALA A 951 -25.46 -23.31 -24.55
C ALA A 951 -26.77 -23.27 -23.73
N ASP A 952 -26.96 -24.22 -22.80
CA ASP A 952 -28.09 -24.31 -21.89
C ASP A 952 -27.87 -23.54 -20.56
N GLY A 953 -26.77 -22.79 -20.44
CA GLY A 953 -26.45 -21.97 -19.26
C GLY A 953 -25.82 -22.76 -18.09
N LYS A 954 -25.63 -24.08 -18.26
CA LYS A 954 -25.06 -24.94 -17.21
C LYS A 954 -23.53 -25.00 -17.30
N PRO A 955 -22.82 -25.18 -16.17
CA PRO A 955 -21.39 -25.45 -16.20
C PRO A 955 -21.09 -26.71 -17.02
N LEU A 956 -20.07 -26.65 -17.85
CA LEU A 956 -19.46 -27.84 -18.46
C LEU A 956 -18.78 -28.64 -17.33
N GLU A 957 -18.94 -29.97 -17.31
CA GLU A 957 -18.28 -30.82 -16.31
C GLU A 957 -16.76 -30.72 -16.50
N LEU A 958 -16.05 -30.32 -15.43
CA LEU A 958 -14.60 -30.36 -15.38
C LEU A 958 -14.16 -31.83 -15.49
N PRO A 959 -13.17 -32.18 -16.31
CA PRO A 959 -12.62 -33.53 -16.32
C PRO A 959 -12.08 -33.82 -14.92
N THR A 960 -12.68 -34.79 -14.23
CA THR A 960 -12.10 -35.35 -13.01
C THR A 960 -10.72 -35.87 -13.38
N GLN A 961 -9.67 -35.32 -12.77
CA GLN A 961 -8.38 -35.99 -12.73
C GLN A 961 -8.59 -37.27 -11.92
N ASP A 962 -8.99 -38.35 -12.57
CA ASP A 962 -8.85 -39.69 -12.03
C ASP A 962 -7.35 -39.98 -11.96
N SER A 963 -6.71 -39.53 -10.88
CA SER A 963 -5.46 -40.10 -10.40
C SER A 963 -5.78 -41.48 -9.81
N ASN A 964 -6.12 -42.45 -10.66
CA ASN A 964 -6.09 -43.88 -10.37
C ASN A 964 -6.28 -44.72 -11.64
N GLU A 965 -5.39 -44.58 -12.63
CA GLU A 965 -5.01 -45.74 -13.45
C GLU A 965 -3.89 -46.49 -12.72
N THR A 966 -4.24 -47.21 -11.66
CA THR A 966 -3.45 -48.38 -11.26
C THR A 966 -4.08 -49.58 -11.92
N SER A 967 -3.35 -50.21 -12.84
CA SER A 967 -3.70 -51.49 -13.44
C SER A 967 -3.80 -52.56 -12.36
N ALA A 968 -5.01 -52.78 -11.82
CA ALA A 968 -5.31 -53.95 -11.00
C ALA A 968 -5.64 -55.12 -11.94
N THR A 969 -4.75 -56.10 -11.99
CA THR A 969 -5.02 -57.42 -12.57
C THR A 969 -6.02 -58.18 -11.69
N ASP A 970 -6.85 -59.02 -12.33
CA ASP A 970 -7.96 -59.82 -11.77
C ASP A 970 -7.59 -60.84 -10.64
N GLU A 971 -6.45 -60.71 -9.97
CA GLU A 971 -5.99 -61.65 -8.92
C GLU A 971 -6.09 -61.14 -7.47
N ASP A 972 -6.39 -59.86 -7.21
CA ASP A 972 -6.43 -59.32 -5.83
C ASP A 972 -7.84 -59.29 -5.18
N LEU A 973 -8.88 -59.78 -5.88
CA LEU A 973 -10.27 -59.76 -5.40
C LEU A 973 -10.65 -60.91 -4.43
N ALA A 974 -9.67 -61.64 -3.87
CA ALA A 974 -9.93 -62.86 -3.09
C ALA A 974 -9.50 -62.86 -1.61
N ALA A 975 -9.10 -61.72 -1.01
CA ALA A 975 -8.61 -61.73 0.37
C ALA A 975 -9.00 -60.49 1.20
N ALA A 976 -10.31 -60.24 1.39
CA ALA A 976 -10.81 -59.40 2.50
C ALA A 976 -12.29 -59.69 2.82
N VAL A 977 -12.62 -60.96 3.05
CA VAL A 977 -13.81 -61.34 3.82
C VAL A 977 -13.31 -61.63 5.24
N LEU A 978 -13.93 -61.01 6.25
CA LEU A 978 -13.70 -61.10 7.70
C LEU A 978 -12.87 -59.95 8.28
N VAL A 979 -13.51 -58.86 8.69
CA VAL A 979 -13.76 -58.47 10.09
C VAL A 979 -14.87 -57.42 10.06
N GLY A 980 -15.96 -57.68 10.77
CA GLY A 980 -17.07 -56.75 10.88
C GLY A 980 -16.84 -55.76 12.01
N GLU A 981 -16.92 -54.47 11.70
CA GLU A 981 -17.22 -53.42 12.68
C GLU A 981 -18.14 -52.38 12.02
N ALA A 982 -19.24 -52.11 12.72
CA ALA A 982 -20.31 -51.23 12.28
C ALA A 982 -19.92 -49.76 12.52
N GLN A 983 -19.76 -48.99 11.44
CA GLN A 983 -19.75 -47.53 11.51
C GLN A 983 -21.19 -46.98 11.42
N PRO A 984 -21.54 -45.97 12.24
CA PRO A 984 -22.85 -45.33 12.20
C PRO A 984 -23.00 -44.49 10.93
N LYS A 985 -24.08 -44.76 10.17
CA LYS A 985 -24.49 -43.94 9.03
C LYS A 985 -24.96 -42.57 9.53
N THR A 986 -24.11 -41.56 9.47
CA THR A 986 -24.53 -40.15 9.49
C THR A 986 -25.09 -39.80 8.12
N HIS A 987 -26.42 -39.85 7.99
CA HIS A 987 -27.12 -39.25 6.86
C HIS A 987 -27.09 -37.72 6.99
N THR A 988 -26.03 -37.07 6.52
CA THR A 988 -26.09 -35.66 6.11
C THR A 988 -26.17 -35.61 4.60
N GLY A 989 -27.39 -35.72 4.06
CA GLY A 989 -27.69 -35.54 2.65
C GLY A 989 -27.53 -34.07 2.23
N ARG A 990 -26.31 -33.54 2.21
CA ARG A 990 -25.97 -32.38 1.39
C ARG A 990 -25.42 -32.92 0.07
N LYS A 991 -26.12 -32.66 -1.04
CA LYS A 991 -25.58 -32.88 -2.39
C LYS A 991 -24.24 -32.14 -2.47
N LYS A 992 -23.14 -32.87 -2.64
CA LYS A 992 -21.83 -32.28 -2.97
C LYS A 992 -22.06 -31.43 -4.23
N ILE A 993 -21.87 -30.12 -4.11
CA ILE A 993 -21.93 -29.19 -5.25
C ILE A 993 -20.86 -29.69 -6.22
N SER A 994 -21.18 -29.87 -7.51
CA SER A 994 -20.16 -30.27 -8.48
C SER A 994 -19.11 -29.17 -8.59
N ASP A 995 -17.84 -29.54 -8.80
CA ASP A 995 -16.72 -28.60 -8.85
C ASP A 995 -16.94 -27.48 -9.89
N GLY A 996 -17.63 -27.78 -11.00
CA GLY A 996 -18.03 -26.77 -12.00
C GLY A 996 -19.05 -25.74 -11.51
N ILE A 997 -19.95 -26.09 -10.58
CA ILE A 997 -20.87 -25.11 -9.96
C ILE A 997 -20.11 -24.22 -8.96
N ALA A 998 -19.14 -24.78 -8.24
CA ALA A 998 -18.29 -24.01 -7.33
C ALA A 998 -17.44 -22.98 -8.10
N ALA A 999 -16.74 -23.41 -9.16
CA ALA A 999 -15.94 -22.54 -10.01
C ALA A 999 -16.77 -21.43 -10.69
N LYS A 1000 -17.98 -21.76 -11.18
CA LYS A 1000 -18.91 -20.75 -11.74
C LYS A 1000 -19.28 -19.68 -10.70
N ARG A 1001 -19.58 -20.09 -9.46
CA ARG A 1001 -19.94 -19.17 -8.38
C ARG A 1001 -18.78 -18.26 -8.00
N GLU A 1002 -17.57 -18.80 -7.99
CA GLU A 1002 -16.35 -18.05 -7.71
C GLU A 1002 -16.11 -16.96 -8.76
N ILE A 1003 -16.21 -17.29 -10.05
CA ILE A 1003 -16.07 -16.28 -11.13
C ILE A 1003 -17.14 -15.20 -11.02
N LEU A 1004 -18.40 -15.57 -10.74
CA LEU A 1004 -19.47 -14.59 -10.55
C LEU A 1004 -19.24 -13.69 -9.33
N ALA A 1005 -18.66 -14.24 -8.25
CA ALA A 1005 -18.27 -13.46 -7.08
C ALA A 1005 -17.15 -12.47 -7.44
N ASN A 1006 -16.13 -12.90 -8.19
CA ASN A 1006 -15.03 -12.03 -8.63
C ASN A 1006 -15.53 -10.93 -9.58
N ILE A 1007 -16.43 -11.25 -10.52
CA ILE A 1007 -17.07 -10.24 -11.39
C ILE A 1007 -17.86 -9.22 -10.55
N LYS A 1008 -18.59 -9.69 -9.53
CA LYS A 1008 -19.38 -8.83 -8.63
C LYS A 1008 -18.47 -7.88 -7.85
N ASP A 1009 -17.36 -8.39 -7.33
CA ASP A 1009 -16.41 -7.64 -6.51
C ASP A 1009 -15.76 -6.49 -7.31
N ILE A 1010 -15.33 -6.79 -8.54
CA ILE A 1010 -14.62 -5.82 -9.39
C ILE A 1010 -15.59 -4.85 -10.10
N ALA A 1011 -16.67 -5.38 -10.69
CA ALA A 1011 -17.56 -4.61 -11.56
C ALA A 1011 -18.84 -4.10 -10.89
N GLY A 1012 -19.18 -4.63 -9.72
CA GLY A 1012 -20.42 -4.32 -9.01
C GLY A 1012 -21.59 -5.24 -9.39
N ASP A 1013 -22.68 -5.11 -8.63
CA ASP A 1013 -23.89 -5.93 -8.77
C ASP A 1013 -24.59 -5.81 -10.12
N ASN A 1014 -24.43 -4.66 -10.78
CA ASN A 1014 -25.08 -4.36 -12.05
C ASN A 1014 -24.66 -5.35 -13.16
N VAL A 1015 -23.39 -5.78 -13.24
CA VAL A 1015 -22.96 -6.76 -14.26
C VAL A 1015 -23.60 -8.12 -14.03
N VAL A 1016 -23.68 -8.58 -12.78
CA VAL A 1016 -24.33 -9.84 -12.45
C VAL A 1016 -25.84 -9.77 -12.76
N SER A 1017 -26.47 -8.61 -12.54
CA SER A 1017 -27.86 -8.38 -12.95
C SER A 1017 -28.03 -8.41 -14.48
N ILE A 1018 -27.11 -7.84 -15.24
CA ILE A 1018 -27.09 -7.92 -16.70
C ILE A 1018 -26.96 -9.37 -17.17
N LEU A 1019 -26.05 -10.16 -16.57
CA LEU A 1019 -25.89 -11.58 -16.89
C LEU A 1019 -27.16 -12.40 -16.61
N LYS A 1020 -27.93 -12.03 -15.57
CA LYS A 1020 -29.21 -12.67 -15.22
C LYS A 1020 -30.35 -12.29 -16.17
N THR A 1021 -30.44 -11.01 -16.54
CA THR A 1021 -31.63 -10.44 -17.20
C THR A 1021 -31.45 -10.17 -18.69
N GLY A 1022 -30.20 -10.14 -19.17
CA GLY A 1022 -29.82 -9.65 -20.49
C GLY A 1022 -30.10 -8.15 -20.70
N ARG A 1023 -30.30 -7.37 -19.62
CA ARG A 1023 -30.64 -5.95 -19.68
C ARG A 1023 -29.75 -5.11 -18.75
N ASP A 1024 -29.24 -4.01 -19.28
CA ASP A 1024 -28.51 -2.99 -18.53
C ASP A 1024 -29.44 -1.83 -18.20
N THR A 1025 -29.79 -1.70 -16.92
CA THR A 1025 -30.64 -0.63 -16.41
C THR A 1025 -29.94 0.73 -16.38
N THR A 1026 -28.60 0.75 -16.37
CA THR A 1026 -27.82 2.00 -16.38
C THR A 1026 -27.94 2.76 -17.69
N LEU A 1027 -28.33 2.09 -18.80
CA LEU A 1027 -28.58 2.75 -20.08
C LEU A 1027 -29.69 3.80 -20.01
N ASP A 1028 -30.63 3.65 -19.07
CA ASP A 1028 -31.74 4.57 -18.86
C ASP A 1028 -31.43 5.73 -17.91
N THR A 1029 -30.54 5.49 -16.93
CA THR A 1029 -30.18 6.43 -15.86
C THR A 1029 -28.92 7.24 -16.19
N ALA A 1030 -27.91 6.61 -16.77
CA ALA A 1030 -26.67 7.22 -17.26
C ALA A 1030 -26.77 7.55 -18.76
N CYS A 1031 -27.39 8.70 -19.06
CA CYS A 1031 -27.57 9.17 -20.44
C CYS A 1031 -27.41 10.69 -20.57
N ILE A 1032 -27.17 11.15 -21.79
CA ILE A 1032 -27.31 12.57 -22.16
C ILE A 1032 -28.75 12.74 -22.63
N ASP A 1033 -29.47 13.68 -22.01
CA ASP A 1033 -30.82 14.01 -22.41
C ASP A 1033 -30.92 15.47 -22.88
N LYS A 1034 -32.14 15.89 -23.21
CA LYS A 1034 -32.44 17.26 -23.62
C LYS A 1034 -32.03 18.31 -22.57
N SER A 1035 -32.13 17.99 -21.28
CA SER A 1035 -31.77 18.90 -20.20
C SER A 1035 -30.26 19.13 -20.15
N THR A 1036 -29.46 18.08 -20.29
CA THR A 1036 -27.99 18.16 -20.34
C THR A 1036 -27.51 18.98 -21.54
N VAL A 1037 -28.13 18.80 -22.70
CA VAL A 1037 -27.82 19.62 -23.90
C VAL A 1037 -28.22 21.08 -23.68
N ALA A 1038 -29.35 21.36 -23.03
CA ALA A 1038 -29.74 22.72 -22.68
C ALA A 1038 -28.75 23.38 -21.72
N ILE A 1039 -28.27 22.65 -20.69
CA ILE A 1039 -27.23 23.13 -19.76
C ILE A 1039 -25.95 23.51 -20.50
N ALA A 1040 -25.56 22.77 -21.55
CA ALA A 1040 -24.36 23.05 -22.34
C ALA A 1040 -24.38 24.45 -22.99
N SER A 1041 -25.58 24.99 -23.24
CA SER A 1041 -25.80 26.32 -23.83
C SER A 1041 -25.82 27.47 -22.80
N MET A 1042 -25.81 27.17 -21.51
CA MET A 1042 -25.84 28.17 -20.43
C MET A 1042 -24.47 28.85 -20.21
N ALA A 1043 -24.42 29.93 -19.41
CA ALA A 1043 -23.16 30.55 -19.02
C ALA A 1043 -22.34 29.64 -18.09
N LYS A 1044 -21.00 29.65 -18.19
CA LYS A 1044 -20.10 28.76 -17.42
C LYS A 1044 -20.36 28.74 -15.92
N ALA A 1045 -20.65 29.89 -15.30
CA ALA A 1045 -20.94 29.98 -13.87
C ALA A 1045 -22.25 29.27 -13.49
N GLN A 1046 -23.27 29.32 -14.35
CA GLN A 1046 -24.53 28.61 -14.15
C GLN A 1046 -24.36 27.11 -14.39
N GLN A 1047 -23.54 26.72 -15.36
CA GLN A 1047 -23.15 25.31 -15.55
C GLN A 1047 -22.50 24.79 -14.28
N ALA A 1048 -21.46 25.45 -13.76
CA ALA A 1048 -20.77 25.03 -12.54
C ALA A 1048 -21.73 24.85 -11.34
N ALA A 1049 -22.61 25.82 -11.09
CA ALA A 1049 -23.57 25.75 -9.97
C ALA A 1049 -24.58 24.59 -10.12
N LEU A 1050 -25.11 24.36 -11.33
CA LEU A 1050 -26.02 23.24 -11.57
C LEU A 1050 -25.29 21.90 -11.45
N LEU A 1051 -24.07 21.81 -11.97
CA LEU A 1051 -23.25 20.61 -11.91
C LEU A 1051 -22.87 20.25 -10.47
N GLU A 1052 -22.52 21.23 -9.65
CA GLU A 1052 -22.28 21.04 -8.21
C GLU A 1052 -23.53 20.46 -7.52
N MET A 1053 -24.72 20.98 -7.85
CA MET A 1053 -25.98 20.41 -7.35
C MET A 1053 -26.24 18.97 -7.84
N PHE A 1054 -25.89 18.65 -9.09
CA PHE A 1054 -26.10 17.32 -9.68
C PHE A 1054 -25.09 16.26 -9.20
N PHE A 1055 -23.83 16.65 -8.94
CA PHE A 1055 -22.72 15.72 -8.71
C PHE A 1055 -22.15 15.73 -7.29
N SER A 1056 -22.67 16.57 -6.38
CA SER A 1056 -22.24 16.66 -4.96
C SER A 1056 -22.15 15.31 -4.24
N ARG A 1057 -22.87 14.27 -4.69
CA ARG A 1057 -22.89 12.92 -4.06
C ARG A 1057 -22.07 11.86 -4.78
N SER A 1058 -21.74 12.04 -6.06
CA SER A 1058 -21.15 10.98 -6.90
C SER A 1058 -19.66 11.13 -7.14
N GLN A 1059 -19.05 12.26 -6.73
CA GLN A 1059 -17.65 12.58 -7.02
C GLN A 1059 -16.66 12.20 -5.91
N ILE A 1060 -17.13 11.80 -4.72
CA ILE A 1060 -16.26 11.82 -3.55
C ILE A 1060 -15.49 10.50 -3.35
N VAL A 1061 -16.07 9.37 -3.77
CA VAL A 1061 -15.43 8.04 -3.68
C VAL A 1061 -15.65 7.23 -4.98
N PRO A 1062 -14.60 6.65 -5.60
CA PRO A 1062 -14.77 5.84 -6.81
C PRO A 1062 -15.62 4.57 -6.58
N GLY A 1063 -16.81 4.49 -7.16
CA GLY A 1063 -17.66 3.28 -7.13
C GLY A 1063 -17.09 2.11 -7.95
N SER A 1064 -17.77 0.96 -7.93
CA SER A 1064 -17.43 -0.14 -8.84
C SER A 1064 -17.68 0.25 -10.30
N LEU A 1065 -17.02 -0.41 -11.25
CA LEU A 1065 -16.99 0.02 -12.67
C LEU A 1065 -18.37 0.22 -13.30
N MET A 1066 -19.34 -0.60 -12.91
CA MET A 1066 -20.69 -0.59 -13.51
C MET A 1066 -21.75 -0.04 -12.56
N ASP A 1067 -21.36 0.59 -11.45
CA ASP A 1067 -22.29 1.30 -10.57
C ASP A 1067 -22.89 2.52 -11.28
N ASP A 1068 -24.13 2.86 -10.92
CA ASP A 1068 -24.89 3.95 -11.56
C ASP A 1068 -24.14 5.29 -11.55
N GLY A 1069 -23.48 5.62 -10.42
CA GLY A 1069 -22.68 6.84 -10.27
C GLY A 1069 -21.48 6.87 -11.20
N THR A 1070 -20.70 5.79 -11.25
CA THR A 1070 -19.54 5.63 -12.14
C THR A 1070 -19.96 5.73 -13.61
N ARG A 1071 -21.06 5.06 -13.99
CA ARG A 1071 -21.60 5.12 -15.36
C ARG A 1071 -22.10 6.51 -15.73
N LEU A 1072 -22.74 7.22 -14.81
CA LEU A 1072 -23.20 8.59 -15.02
C LEU A 1072 -22.01 9.54 -15.21
N LEU A 1073 -20.95 9.43 -14.39
CA LEU A 1073 -19.74 10.23 -14.54
C LEU A 1073 -19.04 9.98 -15.88
N ALA A 1074 -18.90 8.72 -16.29
CA ALA A 1074 -18.33 8.35 -17.58
C ALA A 1074 -19.11 8.95 -18.77
N VAL A 1075 -20.45 8.92 -18.71
CA VAL A 1075 -21.30 9.57 -19.71
C VAL A 1075 -21.16 11.09 -19.63
N PHE A 1076 -21.08 11.65 -18.43
CA PHE A 1076 -20.96 13.09 -18.22
C PHE A 1076 -19.61 13.64 -18.69
N GLU A 1077 -18.54 12.85 -18.70
CA GLU A 1077 -17.26 13.27 -19.26
C GLU A 1077 -17.41 13.74 -20.71
N THR A 1078 -18.37 13.20 -21.47
CA THR A 1078 -18.69 13.69 -22.82
C THR A 1078 -19.13 15.15 -22.85
N PHE A 1079 -19.80 15.63 -21.79
CA PHE A 1079 -20.16 17.04 -21.64
C PHE A 1079 -18.90 17.88 -21.44
N ASN A 1080 -17.96 17.43 -20.61
CA ASN A 1080 -16.70 18.14 -20.36
C ASN A 1080 -15.81 18.17 -21.60
N LYS A 1081 -15.81 17.10 -22.40
CA LYS A 1081 -15.01 16.95 -23.63
C LYS A 1081 -15.78 17.31 -24.91
N ARG A 1082 -16.96 17.93 -24.80
CA ARG A 1082 -17.90 18.16 -25.92
C ARG A 1082 -17.29 18.83 -27.15
N THR A 1083 -16.35 19.76 -26.97
CA THR A 1083 -15.70 20.47 -28.09
C THR A 1083 -14.85 19.53 -28.93
N GLU A 1084 -14.05 18.68 -28.29
CA GLU A 1084 -13.18 17.70 -28.94
C GLU A 1084 -14.01 16.59 -29.60
N LEU A 1085 -15.02 16.07 -28.90
CA LEU A 1085 -15.92 15.04 -29.41
C LEU A 1085 -16.71 15.49 -30.63
N ARG A 1086 -17.13 16.75 -30.66
CA ARG A 1086 -17.82 17.34 -31.82
C ARG A 1086 -16.95 17.31 -33.07
N GLU A 1087 -15.69 17.70 -32.95
CA GLU A 1087 -14.75 17.69 -34.06
C GLU A 1087 -14.46 16.25 -34.52
N LEU A 1088 -14.28 15.34 -33.58
CA LEU A 1088 -14.02 13.94 -33.86
C LEU A 1088 -15.18 13.26 -34.63
N LEU A 1089 -16.41 13.41 -34.13
CA LEU A 1089 -17.59 12.79 -34.76
C LEU A 1089 -17.90 13.35 -36.14
N SER A 1090 -17.55 14.61 -36.40
CA SER A 1090 -17.74 15.26 -37.71
C SER A 1090 -16.75 14.76 -38.76
N ASN A 1091 -15.50 14.49 -38.36
CA ASN A 1091 -14.40 14.24 -39.29
C ASN A 1091 -14.17 12.75 -39.61
N GLU A 1092 -14.50 11.84 -38.68
CA GLU A 1092 -14.09 10.43 -38.76
C GLU A 1092 -15.18 9.49 -39.33
N GLY A 1093 -16.32 10.03 -39.80
CA GLY A 1093 -17.40 9.23 -40.39
C GLY A 1093 -18.08 8.22 -39.43
N LEU A 1094 -17.81 8.32 -38.13
CA LEU A 1094 -18.25 7.37 -37.10
C LEU A 1094 -19.77 7.21 -37.04
N ILE A 1095 -20.52 8.31 -37.16
CA ILE A 1095 -21.99 8.30 -37.11
C ILE A 1095 -22.55 7.42 -38.23
N LYS A 1096 -22.01 7.53 -39.45
CA LYS A 1096 -22.47 6.74 -40.60
C LYS A 1096 -22.20 5.24 -40.40
N SER A 1097 -21.04 4.90 -39.84
CA SER A 1097 -20.70 3.52 -39.49
C SER A 1097 -21.60 2.98 -38.38
N ALA A 1098 -21.83 3.74 -37.32
CA ALA A 1098 -22.73 3.38 -36.22
C ALA A 1098 -24.17 3.16 -36.71
N VAL A 1099 -24.73 4.05 -37.54
CA VAL A 1099 -26.07 3.88 -38.13
C VAL A 1099 -26.14 2.61 -38.98
N THR A 1100 -25.08 2.29 -39.72
CA THR A 1100 -25.03 1.06 -40.52
C THR A 1100 -25.00 -0.18 -39.64
N LEU A 1101 -24.20 -0.18 -38.58
CA LEU A 1101 -24.12 -1.27 -37.62
C LEU A 1101 -25.41 -1.43 -36.80
N LEU A 1102 -26.09 -0.33 -36.46
CA LEU A 1102 -27.40 -0.36 -35.81
C LEU A 1102 -28.47 -1.06 -36.66
N ARG A 1103 -28.41 -0.93 -38.00
CA ARG A 1103 -29.28 -1.70 -38.90
C ARG A 1103 -28.94 -3.19 -38.87
N THR A 1104 -27.66 -3.54 -38.78
CA THR A 1104 -27.21 -4.92 -38.60
C THR A 1104 -27.73 -5.51 -37.29
N LEU A 1105 -27.64 -4.77 -36.17
CA LEU A 1105 -28.22 -5.17 -34.88
C LEU A 1105 -29.71 -5.48 -35.02
N ARG A 1106 -30.47 -4.62 -35.71
CA ARG A 1106 -31.90 -4.81 -35.97
C ARG A 1106 -32.22 -6.09 -36.74
N SER A 1107 -31.41 -6.43 -37.75
CA SER A 1107 -31.61 -7.66 -38.52
C SER A 1107 -31.24 -8.92 -37.76
N THR A 1108 -30.28 -8.85 -36.83
CA THR A 1108 -29.76 -10.02 -36.11
C THR A 1108 -30.55 -10.30 -34.82
N ASN A 1109 -30.83 -9.30 -33.99
CA ASN A 1109 -31.56 -9.46 -32.73
C ASN A 1109 -32.33 -8.18 -32.35
N LYS A 1110 -33.66 -8.28 -32.26
CA LYS A 1110 -34.54 -7.15 -31.94
C LYS A 1110 -34.31 -6.57 -30.53
N THR A 1111 -33.93 -7.41 -29.56
CA THR A 1111 -33.66 -6.98 -28.19
C THR A 1111 -32.40 -6.11 -28.15
N LEU A 1112 -31.33 -6.53 -28.83
CA LEU A 1112 -30.10 -5.73 -28.95
C LEU A 1112 -30.35 -4.37 -29.62
N TYR A 1113 -31.16 -4.36 -30.68
CA TYR A 1113 -31.57 -3.11 -31.32
C TYR A 1113 -32.34 -2.19 -30.37
N SER A 1114 -33.25 -2.74 -29.55
CA SER A 1114 -33.98 -1.92 -28.57
C SER A 1114 -33.04 -1.33 -27.52
N MET A 1115 -32.07 -2.09 -27.02
CA MET A 1115 -31.10 -1.62 -26.02
C MET A 1115 -30.17 -0.53 -26.58
N ALA A 1116 -29.64 -0.74 -27.79
CA ALA A 1116 -28.80 0.24 -28.48
C ALA A 1116 -29.52 1.57 -28.74
N ARG A 1117 -30.87 1.57 -28.74
CA ARG A 1117 -31.70 2.74 -29.01
C ARG A 1117 -32.10 3.51 -27.74
N ILE A 1118 -32.01 2.91 -26.54
CA ILE A 1118 -32.43 3.55 -25.27
C ILE A 1118 -31.81 4.95 -25.13
N ARG A 1119 -30.48 5.07 -25.26
CA ARG A 1119 -29.77 6.37 -25.18
C ARG A 1119 -30.15 7.34 -26.29
N PHE A 1120 -30.49 6.85 -27.48
CA PHE A 1120 -30.93 7.71 -28.58
C PHE A 1120 -32.34 8.26 -28.34
N ASP A 1121 -33.24 7.46 -27.76
CA ASP A 1121 -34.60 7.89 -27.44
C ASP A 1121 -34.63 8.98 -26.34
N LYS A 1122 -33.61 9.05 -25.48
CA LYS A 1122 -33.44 10.14 -24.48
C LYS A 1122 -33.10 11.50 -25.11
N LEU A 1123 -32.63 11.50 -26.35
CA LEU A 1123 -32.34 12.71 -27.12
C LEU A 1123 -33.55 13.21 -27.92
N ASP A 1124 -34.76 12.69 -27.66
CA ASP A 1124 -35.97 13.17 -28.34
C ASP A 1124 -36.18 14.67 -28.15
N GLY A 1125 -36.37 15.38 -29.26
CA GLY A 1125 -36.45 16.84 -29.30
C GLY A 1125 -35.11 17.60 -29.21
N VAL A 1126 -33.95 16.92 -29.32
CA VAL A 1126 -32.63 17.53 -29.58
C VAL A 1126 -32.34 17.49 -31.08
N ASP A 1127 -31.92 18.61 -31.67
CA ASP A 1127 -31.41 18.63 -33.05
C ASP A 1127 -29.99 18.06 -33.08
N THR A 1128 -29.89 16.75 -33.31
CA THR A 1128 -28.61 16.03 -33.40
C THR A 1128 -27.93 16.16 -34.77
N ASP A 1129 -28.56 16.83 -35.75
CA ASP A 1129 -27.93 17.17 -37.03
C ASP A 1129 -27.18 18.51 -36.94
N ALA A 1130 -27.53 19.36 -35.96
CA ALA A 1130 -26.79 20.57 -35.65
C ALA A 1130 -25.37 20.25 -35.15
N HIS A 1131 -24.37 20.89 -35.77
CA HIS A 1131 -22.96 20.65 -35.48
C HIS A 1131 -22.62 20.83 -33.98
N GLU A 1132 -23.25 21.79 -33.31
CA GLU A 1132 -23.06 22.05 -31.87
C GLU A 1132 -23.55 20.95 -30.92
N ASN A 1133 -24.46 20.07 -31.36
CA ASN A 1133 -25.05 19.03 -30.54
C ASN A 1133 -24.51 17.62 -30.85
N LEU A 1134 -23.65 17.47 -31.87
CA LEU A 1134 -23.14 16.16 -32.31
C LEU A 1134 -22.48 15.35 -31.18
N TRP A 1135 -21.81 16.02 -30.23
CA TRP A 1135 -21.18 15.38 -29.07
C TRP A 1135 -22.16 14.58 -28.21
N ALA A 1136 -23.46 14.91 -28.22
CA ALA A 1136 -24.49 14.21 -27.47
C ALA A 1136 -24.75 12.78 -28.03
N LEU A 1137 -24.35 12.51 -29.28
CA LEU A 1137 -24.45 11.17 -29.87
C LEU A 1137 -23.31 10.24 -29.42
N THR A 1138 -22.28 10.74 -28.74
CA THR A 1138 -21.10 9.95 -28.32
C THR A 1138 -21.49 8.67 -27.56
N PRO A 1139 -22.36 8.70 -26.51
CA PRO A 1139 -22.79 7.49 -25.79
C PRO A 1139 -23.58 6.49 -26.64
N VAL A 1140 -24.27 6.96 -27.69
CA VAL A 1140 -25.01 6.11 -28.63
C VAL A 1140 -24.03 5.40 -29.57
N VAL A 1141 -23.08 6.16 -30.13
CA VAL A 1141 -22.07 5.64 -31.06
C VAL A 1141 -21.19 4.61 -30.36
N SER A 1142 -20.71 4.90 -29.14
CA SER A 1142 -19.89 4.00 -28.34
C SER A 1142 -20.60 2.65 -28.10
N LEU A 1143 -21.83 2.66 -27.58
CA LEU A 1143 -22.59 1.45 -27.29
C LEU A 1143 -22.87 0.60 -28.54
N VAL A 1144 -23.22 1.22 -29.67
CA VAL A 1144 -23.47 0.50 -30.92
C VAL A 1144 -22.21 -0.21 -31.43
N LEU A 1145 -21.05 0.46 -31.36
CA LEU A 1145 -19.77 -0.11 -31.76
C LEU A 1145 -19.35 -1.25 -30.83
N ALA A 1146 -19.52 -1.08 -29.51
CA ALA A 1146 -19.25 -2.12 -28.51
C ALA A 1146 -20.12 -3.37 -28.74
N LEU A 1147 -21.43 -3.21 -28.89
CA LEU A 1147 -22.35 -4.32 -29.19
C LEU A 1147 -21.97 -5.05 -30.48
N ALA A 1148 -21.67 -4.31 -31.55
CA ALA A 1148 -21.26 -4.91 -32.82
C ALA A 1148 -19.93 -5.68 -32.70
N ALA A 1149 -18.95 -5.14 -31.95
CA ALA A 1149 -17.66 -5.78 -31.74
C ALA A 1149 -17.79 -7.07 -30.91
N ARG A 1150 -18.54 -7.04 -29.80
CA ARG A 1150 -18.75 -8.23 -28.95
C ARG A 1150 -19.63 -9.29 -29.61
N MET A 1151 -20.59 -8.90 -30.45
CA MET A 1151 -21.31 -9.86 -31.31
C MET A 1151 -20.37 -10.60 -32.27
N HIS A 1152 -19.40 -9.90 -32.85
CA HIS A 1152 -18.40 -10.53 -33.69
C HIS A 1152 -17.49 -11.47 -32.88
N ALA A 1153 -17.01 -11.03 -31.71
CA ALA A 1153 -16.20 -11.84 -30.81
C ALA A 1153 -16.88 -13.17 -30.46
N HIS A 1154 -18.18 -13.13 -30.18
CA HIS A 1154 -18.97 -14.31 -29.83
C HIS A 1154 -19.59 -15.05 -31.02
N GLY A 1155 -19.22 -14.68 -32.27
CA GLY A 1155 -19.61 -15.42 -33.47
C GLY A 1155 -21.07 -15.23 -33.92
N LEU A 1156 -21.77 -14.22 -33.39
CA LEU A 1156 -23.16 -13.90 -33.76
C LEU A 1156 -23.25 -13.15 -35.09
N VAL A 1157 -22.17 -12.54 -35.56
CA VAL A 1157 -22.07 -11.84 -36.86
C VAL A 1157 -20.71 -12.12 -37.50
N SER A 1158 -20.69 -12.35 -38.82
CA SER A 1158 -19.47 -12.71 -39.57
C SER A 1158 -18.84 -11.56 -40.37
N SER A 1159 -19.49 -10.38 -40.46
CA SER A 1159 -19.00 -9.25 -41.25
C SER A 1159 -18.29 -8.20 -40.39
N ASN A 1160 -17.06 -7.82 -40.76
CA ASN A 1160 -16.21 -6.87 -40.03
C ASN A 1160 -15.93 -5.55 -40.77
N LYS A 1161 -16.20 -5.43 -42.09
CA LYS A 1161 -15.74 -4.29 -42.91
C LYS A 1161 -16.18 -2.91 -42.40
N THR A 1162 -17.41 -2.78 -41.91
CA THR A 1162 -17.90 -1.50 -41.36
C THR A 1162 -17.26 -1.18 -40.01
N LEU A 1163 -16.97 -2.20 -39.20
CA LEU A 1163 -16.27 -2.06 -37.93
C LEU A 1163 -14.79 -1.71 -38.16
N ASP A 1164 -14.14 -2.30 -39.17
CA ASP A 1164 -12.79 -1.93 -39.64
C ASP A 1164 -12.70 -0.46 -40.01
N ALA A 1165 -13.64 0.03 -40.83
CA ALA A 1165 -13.68 1.42 -41.23
C ALA A 1165 -13.90 2.39 -40.05
N ALA A 1166 -14.60 1.95 -39.00
CA ALA A 1166 -14.85 2.75 -37.80
C ALA A 1166 -13.70 2.71 -36.78
N THR A 1167 -12.78 1.75 -36.88
CA THR A 1167 -11.78 1.46 -35.83
C THR A 1167 -10.86 2.65 -35.52
N PRO A 1168 -10.27 3.37 -36.51
CA PRO A 1168 -9.40 4.51 -36.21
C PRO A 1168 -10.14 5.64 -35.46
N GLY A 1169 -11.36 5.96 -35.88
CA GLY A 1169 -12.18 6.98 -35.22
C GLY A 1169 -12.64 6.53 -33.82
N TRP A 1170 -12.98 5.26 -33.65
CA TRP A 1170 -13.43 4.72 -32.37
C TRP A 1170 -12.28 4.65 -31.35
N ALA A 1171 -11.07 4.30 -31.79
CA ALA A 1171 -9.88 4.36 -30.94
C ALA A 1171 -9.62 5.79 -30.43
N LYS A 1172 -9.72 6.79 -31.31
CA LYS A 1172 -9.64 8.21 -30.91
C LYS A 1172 -10.77 8.62 -29.97
N LEU A 1173 -11.99 8.09 -30.13
CA LEU A 1173 -13.11 8.36 -29.24
C LEU A 1173 -12.85 7.78 -27.84
N ALA A 1174 -12.33 6.56 -27.79
CA ALA A 1174 -11.94 5.89 -26.55
C ALA A 1174 -10.78 6.61 -25.83
N ASP A 1175 -9.89 7.26 -26.59
CA ASP A 1175 -8.83 8.11 -26.05
C ASP A 1175 -9.32 9.42 -25.40
N VAL A 1176 -10.56 9.85 -25.70
CA VAL A 1176 -11.18 11.10 -25.21
C VAL A 1176 -12.16 10.83 -24.07
N VAL A 1177 -12.91 9.72 -24.15
CA VAL A 1177 -13.89 9.27 -23.14
C VAL A 1177 -13.70 7.78 -22.83
N PRO A 1178 -12.58 7.41 -22.18
CA PRO A 1178 -12.20 6.00 -21.97
C PRO A 1178 -13.21 5.23 -21.14
N ASP A 1179 -13.69 5.80 -20.04
CA ASP A 1179 -14.58 5.11 -19.10
C ASP A 1179 -15.94 4.76 -19.71
N LEU A 1180 -16.43 5.63 -20.61
CA LEU A 1180 -17.64 5.37 -21.38
C LEU A 1180 -17.47 4.14 -22.26
N VAL A 1181 -16.36 4.09 -23.03
CA VAL A 1181 -16.08 2.97 -23.95
C VAL A 1181 -15.83 1.68 -23.18
N THR A 1182 -15.07 1.74 -22.08
CA THR A 1182 -14.80 0.61 -21.19
C THR A 1182 -16.08 0.01 -20.63
N GLY A 1183 -16.94 0.82 -20.01
CA GLY A 1183 -18.18 0.30 -19.45
C GLY A 1183 -19.18 -0.14 -20.52
N ASP A 1184 -19.17 0.48 -21.71
CA ASP A 1184 -19.96 0.00 -22.85
C ASP A 1184 -19.46 -1.34 -23.39
N LEU A 1185 -18.14 -1.61 -23.36
CA LEU A 1185 -17.56 -2.92 -23.72
C LEU A 1185 -17.97 -4.01 -22.72
N ILE A 1186 -17.86 -3.74 -21.41
CA ILE A 1186 -18.29 -4.68 -20.36
C ILE A 1186 -19.79 -4.98 -20.48
N ALA A 1187 -20.62 -3.93 -20.57
CA ALA A 1187 -22.05 -4.08 -20.70
C ALA A 1187 -22.41 -4.87 -21.96
N ALA A 1188 -21.81 -4.51 -23.11
CA ALA A 1188 -22.03 -5.22 -24.37
C ALA A 1188 -21.67 -6.71 -24.24
N ASP A 1189 -20.55 -7.04 -23.62
CA ASP A 1189 -20.12 -8.43 -23.51
C ASP A 1189 -21.07 -9.25 -22.62
N ALA A 1190 -21.42 -8.72 -21.44
CA ALA A 1190 -22.37 -9.36 -20.53
C ALA A 1190 -23.76 -9.54 -21.16
N ILE A 1191 -24.27 -8.54 -21.90
CA ILE A 1191 -25.55 -8.64 -22.64
C ILE A 1191 -25.48 -9.75 -23.69
N ILE A 1192 -24.39 -9.82 -24.46
CA ILE A 1192 -24.21 -10.82 -25.50
C ILE A 1192 -24.15 -12.23 -24.92
N LEU A 1193 -23.42 -12.42 -23.82
CA LEU A 1193 -23.33 -13.70 -23.13
C LEU A 1193 -24.69 -14.14 -22.57
N ALA A 1194 -25.43 -13.25 -21.90
CA ALA A 1194 -26.75 -13.54 -21.37
C ALA A 1194 -27.76 -13.96 -22.46
N LEU A 1195 -27.67 -13.33 -23.64
CA LEU A 1195 -28.52 -13.67 -24.78
C LEU A 1195 -28.09 -14.96 -25.49
N ALA A 1196 -26.79 -15.23 -25.58
CA ALA A 1196 -26.26 -16.44 -26.20
C ALA A 1196 -26.46 -17.69 -25.31
N LYS A 1197 -26.40 -17.52 -23.99
CA LYS A 1197 -26.48 -18.59 -22.97
C LYS A 1197 -27.45 -18.20 -21.85
N PRO A 1198 -28.77 -18.38 -22.03
CA PRO A 1198 -29.75 -18.07 -20.99
C PRO A 1198 -29.48 -18.87 -19.71
N GLY A 1199 -29.34 -18.21 -18.57
CA GLY A 1199 -29.02 -18.86 -17.29
C GLY A 1199 -27.51 -18.96 -16.98
N ILE A 1200 -26.67 -18.19 -17.68
CA ILE A 1200 -25.22 -18.12 -17.44
C ILE A 1200 -24.84 -17.56 -16.05
N ALA A 1201 -25.74 -16.85 -15.37
CA ALA A 1201 -25.52 -16.38 -14.00
C ALA A 1201 -25.94 -17.39 -12.92
#